data_AF-A0A9P6UGM6-F1
#
_entry.id   AF-A0A9P6UGM6-F1
#
_cell.length_a   1.000
_cell.length_b   1.000
_cell.length_c   1.000
_cell.angle_alpha   90.00
_cell.angle_beta   90.00
_cell.angle_gamma   90.00
#
_symmetry.space_group_name_H-M   'P 1'
#
loop_
_entity.id
_entity.type
_entity.pdbx_description
1 polymer ?
#
loop_
_entity_poly.entity_id
_entity_poly.type
_entity_poly.pdbx_seq_one_letter_code
_entity_poly.pdbx_strand_id
1 'polypeptide(L)'
;MPVVIVTISTRNMNKDSPIQTRAIGGGNDLNNNEPIRKRDKFLHFLDFFGLPKSKTKGLNNQASNQTLSTQVLPLAAESPTISKPSSSPIGNSASDNSSAPEGKPLTPLPAEASSISDIFSENPPKPVIKTDLPALMDRIEVTQQLVYCNRLLIDGQSTILRANAAKGPSDESVSETQGVSSSESQDSTVQGVQAWEPDEAERAWIKAIGQDPLQRDHLSWLVTKVVQEFAKDDLKGPSVISEVVILGSVLDRDTYRSLLSCFITKLSADTILDVALLQGIVQLVEVASPGYLEDDDLVKTLAVLRQRLQGTHRSSSELLYQILIAISRILDVMVNSSVRGVNRIEQHLPLVTALTGLKGSADTTDPILHFQVDYALQACQYIPDDESTLQAVLRFGGGLAMAALGAASVCKLDPANLFDSLDTLRQAAGQAYEVTKSMLEGMEASQKGRFGAMQSLLHGIRKGTKHEWYLTLLAARTFIQEGRFIEFNRTVCEAQCRDERAFQLGVCQILGDVAMNPLWDLLTRQHAVDFLGALFRTISGWRQHLEVKQCIFVLLTQLSGLQDATVKDHALVVLQDLDLEGTTTSAATYPLKSRLLAPESSPLLIRAQKIQYLEHDLRRVRLQRLEEARLHIYIPPMAKANLQAPDEDLFLLMDNVQEFLSSDRQVMLILGDSGGGKSTFNKHLEAKLLRSYIIGGWIPLFINLPAIDRPVKELMTEQLKEHGFSEAQIQELKQHRRFIVICDGYDESQLTTNLHTTNLFNRPGQWKVKMVITCRTQYLGPNYRNRFMPQGGDHYDCPAPNLFDEAVIAPFSKEQIKSYVEQYVPLEPRPLVTEDYMDRLTAIPNLLDLVRNPFLLSLTLEALPGVTKDKQELSKIEITRVQLYDTFVDHWLGVNQRRLERNNALSKEDQDTLLDLIDDGFIRCGSEYLRRLAAAIFKEQEGNPVVQYTNRQDKASWKAAFFGTDPEIRLLRESSPLTRTGNQYRFFHRSMLEYFFSRVIYNPIKIDEKDLDSQRKTWTPTLPPLDANGPLFQMNLLVEPSIIQFLCDRVKLDQAFEQQLRAVIDQSKADATATTAATNAISILVRAGTLFNGADLRGIKIPGADLSGGQFDSAQFQEADLSRVNLSRSWLRQADMNGVQMEGVQFGEQPYLELITPVLACAYSPDGRMLAVGQSREEGPIVIYDTSFWTEIHRLIGTAEVHDVAFSPDSQTIVSGE
;
A
#
# COMPACT_ATOMS: atom_id res chain seq x y z
N MET A 1 21.32 -56.78 19.78
CA MET A 1 20.50 -55.59 19.51
C MET A 1 19.08 -56.06 19.24
N PRO A 2 18.02 -55.50 19.86
CA PRO A 2 16.67 -55.94 19.58
C PRO A 2 16.16 -55.23 18.32
N VAL A 3 15.85 -56.00 17.28
CA VAL A 3 15.10 -55.52 16.11
C VAL A 3 13.62 -55.56 16.50
N VAL A 4 12.94 -54.41 16.45
CA VAL A 4 11.49 -54.33 16.67
C VAL A 4 10.80 -54.84 15.40
N ILE A 5 10.16 -56.00 15.48
CA ILE A 5 9.36 -56.55 14.39
C ILE A 5 7.91 -56.10 14.59
N VAL A 6 7.43 -55.20 13.72
CA VAL A 6 6.03 -54.77 13.72
C VAL A 6 5.23 -55.67 12.78
N THR A 7 4.28 -56.42 13.32
CA THR A 7 3.37 -57.28 12.56
C THR A 7 1.97 -56.65 12.50
N ILE A 8 1.45 -56.43 11.29
CA ILE A 8 0.10 -55.89 11.08
C ILE A 8 -0.88 -57.07 10.97
N SER A 9 -1.75 -57.23 11.97
CA SER A 9 -2.84 -58.22 11.96
C SER A 9 -4.13 -57.60 11.42
N THR A 10 -4.59 -58.04 10.25
CA THR A 10 -5.94 -57.73 9.75
C THR A 10 -6.96 -58.66 10.39
N ARG A 11 -7.78 -58.14 11.32
CA ARG A 11 -8.97 -58.84 11.83
C ARG A 11 -10.16 -58.66 10.89
N ASN A 12 -10.55 -59.75 10.22
CA ASN A 12 -11.90 -59.94 9.68
C ASN A 12 -12.84 -60.40 10.82
N MET A 13 -14.01 -59.77 10.93
CA MET A 13 -15.19 -60.36 11.58
C MET A 13 -16.22 -60.74 10.53
N ASN A 14 -16.75 -61.94 10.70
CA ASN A 14 -17.55 -62.72 9.76
C ASN A 14 -19.03 -62.80 10.25
N LYS A 15 -19.94 -63.16 9.32
CA LYS A 15 -21.29 -63.78 9.50
C LYS A 15 -22.52 -62.85 9.67
N ASP A 16 -23.70 -63.07 9.05
CA ASP A 16 -24.31 -64.23 8.38
C ASP A 16 -25.28 -63.81 7.24
N SER A 17 -25.52 -64.72 6.29
CA SER A 17 -26.60 -64.73 5.27
C SER A 17 -27.96 -65.24 5.86
N PRO A 18 -29.10 -65.42 5.13
CA PRO A 18 -29.48 -65.08 3.73
C PRO A 18 -30.92 -64.47 3.58
N ILE A 19 -31.37 -64.13 2.35
CA ILE A 19 -32.64 -64.54 1.69
C ILE A 19 -32.91 -63.69 0.40
N GLN A 20 -32.94 -64.39 -0.75
CA GLN A 20 -33.77 -64.21 -1.99
C GLN A 20 -33.90 -62.81 -2.65
N THR A 21 -33.78 -62.57 -3.97
CA THR A 21 -34.17 -63.34 -5.17
C THR A 21 -33.72 -62.62 -6.47
N ARG A 22 -33.41 -63.39 -7.54
CA ARG A 22 -33.53 -63.14 -9.02
C ARG A 22 -32.79 -61.93 -9.65
N ALA A 23 -31.75 -62.14 -10.48
CA ALA A 23 -31.73 -62.38 -11.96
C ALA A 23 -32.13 -61.12 -12.77
N ILE A 24 -31.42 -60.60 -13.80
CA ILE A 24 -30.91 -61.20 -15.06
C ILE A 24 -29.89 -60.24 -15.75
N GLY A 25 -28.82 -60.80 -16.35
CA GLY A 25 -28.16 -60.39 -17.64
C GLY A 25 -27.31 -59.10 -17.67
N GLY A 26 -26.14 -59.03 -18.31
CA GLY A 26 -25.38 -59.92 -19.18
C GLY A 26 -24.56 -59.09 -20.20
N GLY A 27 -23.25 -59.32 -20.29
CA GLY A 27 -22.32 -58.96 -21.39
C GLY A 27 -22.04 -57.47 -21.64
N ASN A 28 -21.00 -57.03 -22.35
CA ASN A 28 -19.63 -57.49 -22.61
C ASN A 28 -18.98 -56.36 -23.43
N ASP A 29 -17.68 -56.18 -23.26
CA ASP A 29 -16.70 -55.91 -24.32
C ASP A 29 -16.52 -54.54 -25.03
N LEU A 30 -15.29 -54.04 -24.85
CA LEU A 30 -14.25 -53.79 -25.86
C LEU A 30 -14.16 -52.43 -26.61
N ASN A 31 -13.06 -51.74 -26.26
CA ASN A 31 -11.97 -51.27 -27.13
C ASN A 31 -12.13 -50.07 -28.09
N ASN A 32 -11.17 -49.15 -27.89
CA ASN A 32 -10.17 -48.69 -28.85
C ASN A 32 -10.27 -47.28 -29.48
N ASN A 33 -9.10 -46.63 -29.39
CA ASN A 33 -8.41 -45.77 -30.36
C ASN A 33 -8.50 -44.23 -30.23
N GLU A 34 -7.44 -43.69 -29.64
CA GLU A 34 -6.61 -42.53 -30.10
C GLU A 34 -6.41 -42.46 -31.65
N PRO A 35 -5.86 -41.39 -32.32
CA PRO A 35 -4.79 -40.47 -31.83
C PRO A 35 -4.67 -39.02 -32.38
N ILE A 36 -3.91 -38.19 -31.63
CA ILE A 36 -2.74 -37.32 -31.97
C ILE A 36 -2.70 -36.51 -33.30
N ARG A 37 -2.43 -35.18 -33.20
CA ARG A 37 -1.32 -34.39 -33.85
C ARG A 37 -1.50 -32.87 -33.62
N LYS A 38 -0.65 -32.16 -32.85
CA LYS A 38 0.68 -31.53 -33.16
C LYS A 38 0.71 -30.53 -34.33
N ARG A 39 0.98 -29.24 -34.03
CA ARG A 39 2.10 -28.37 -34.51
C ARG A 39 1.72 -26.87 -34.49
N ASP A 40 2.46 -26.04 -33.74
CA ASP A 40 3.49 -25.06 -34.20
C ASP A 40 2.87 -23.78 -34.81
N LYS A 41 3.34 -22.54 -34.66
CA LYS A 41 4.27 -21.80 -33.79
C LYS A 41 4.28 -20.37 -34.41
N PHE A 42 4.53 -19.34 -33.59
CA PHE A 42 5.09 -18.00 -33.92
C PHE A 42 4.24 -16.79 -34.37
N LEU A 43 4.58 -15.68 -33.68
CA LEU A 43 4.47 -14.22 -33.95
C LEU A 43 3.16 -13.54 -33.53
N HIS A 44 3.18 -12.76 -32.43
CA HIS A 44 3.49 -11.32 -32.33
C HIS A 44 2.37 -10.45 -32.96
N PHE A 45 1.92 -9.30 -32.47
CA PHE A 45 2.07 -8.49 -31.26
C PHE A 45 1.13 -7.29 -31.58
N LEU A 46 0.21 -6.93 -30.68
CA LEU A 46 -0.59 -5.68 -30.66
C LEU A 46 -1.67 -5.42 -31.74
N ASP A 47 -2.93 -5.59 -31.33
CA ASP A 47 -4.10 -4.73 -31.61
C ASP A 47 -4.83 -4.65 -30.25
N PHE A 48 -4.65 -3.72 -29.31
CA PHE A 48 -4.67 -2.26 -29.30
C PHE A 48 -5.84 -1.65 -30.11
N PHE A 49 -7.00 -1.64 -29.45
CA PHE A 49 -8.29 -1.01 -29.78
C PHE A 49 -9.22 -1.73 -30.77
N GLY A 50 -10.28 -2.37 -30.24
CA GLY A 50 -11.52 -2.59 -31.01
C GLY A 50 -12.38 -3.78 -30.61
N LEU A 51 -13.37 -3.54 -29.74
CA LEU A 51 -14.73 -4.14 -29.66
C LEU A 51 -15.01 -5.54 -30.26
N PRO A 52 -15.85 -6.34 -29.57
CA PRO A 52 -16.94 -7.04 -30.24
C PRO A 52 -18.30 -6.62 -29.65
N LYS A 53 -19.14 -5.93 -30.43
CA LYS A 53 -20.20 -6.47 -31.31
C LYS A 53 -21.28 -7.26 -30.58
N SER A 54 -22.43 -6.60 -30.42
CA SER A 54 -23.73 -7.20 -30.16
C SER A 54 -24.25 -8.02 -31.36
N LYS A 55 -25.03 -9.06 -31.08
CA LYS A 55 -26.17 -9.64 -31.86
C LYS A 55 -26.74 -10.82 -31.06
N THR A 56 -27.86 -10.65 -30.34
CA THR A 56 -29.27 -10.93 -30.72
C THR A 56 -29.64 -12.41 -30.96
N LYS A 57 -30.59 -12.88 -30.12
CA LYS A 57 -31.76 -13.79 -30.35
C LYS A 57 -32.13 -14.41 -28.98
N GLY A 58 -33.35 -14.35 -28.41
CA GLY A 58 -34.70 -14.15 -28.94
C GLY A 58 -35.42 -15.50 -29.06
N LEU A 59 -36.37 -15.79 -28.15
CA LEU A 59 -37.57 -16.70 -28.19
C LEU A 59 -37.86 -17.27 -26.78
N ASN A 60 -38.89 -16.80 -26.05
CA ASN A 60 -40.33 -17.16 -26.06
C ASN A 60 -40.70 -18.48 -25.36
N ASN A 61 -41.49 -18.37 -24.28
CA ASN A 61 -42.74 -19.09 -23.95
C ASN A 61 -43.23 -18.51 -22.59
N GLN A 62 -44.35 -17.77 -22.47
CA GLN A 62 -45.78 -18.18 -22.44
C GLN A 62 -46.05 -19.45 -21.59
N ALA A 63 -47.02 -19.52 -20.68
CA ALA A 63 -48.07 -18.62 -20.20
C ALA A 63 -48.76 -19.22 -18.95
N SER A 64 -49.58 -18.38 -18.29
CA SER A 64 -50.84 -18.72 -17.58
C SER A 64 -50.74 -19.42 -16.20
N ASN A 65 -51.58 -19.14 -15.18
CA ASN A 65 -52.73 -18.26 -15.03
C ASN A 65 -53.15 -18.19 -13.54
N GLN A 66 -54.11 -17.29 -13.25
CA GLN A 66 -55.06 -17.22 -12.11
C GLN A 66 -54.65 -16.41 -10.87
N THR A 67 -55.50 -15.60 -10.22
CA THR A 67 -56.58 -14.63 -10.55
C THR A 67 -57.16 -14.19 -9.18
N LEU A 68 -57.37 -12.88 -9.00
CA LEU A 68 -58.45 -12.20 -8.23
C LEU A 68 -58.52 -12.49 -6.70
N SER A 69 -58.75 -11.56 -5.77
CA SER A 69 -59.69 -10.44 -5.75
C SER A 69 -59.54 -9.59 -4.43
N THR A 70 -59.72 -8.26 -4.50
CA THR A 70 -60.53 -7.34 -3.62
C THR A 70 -60.75 -7.68 -2.12
N GLN A 71 -60.75 -6.77 -1.12
CA GLN A 71 -61.38 -5.44 -1.00
C GLN A 71 -61.11 -4.83 0.42
N VAL A 72 -61.11 -3.48 0.52
CA VAL A 72 -61.78 -2.62 1.55
C VAL A 72 -61.18 -2.35 2.96
N LEU A 73 -60.98 -1.03 3.20
CA LEU A 73 -60.79 -0.20 4.43
C LEU A 73 -61.97 -0.34 5.46
N PRO A 74 -61.92 0.11 6.75
CA PRO A 74 -61.66 1.53 7.12
C PRO A 74 -61.20 1.93 8.57
N LEU A 75 -60.75 3.20 8.67
CA LEU A 75 -60.94 4.27 9.68
C LEU A 75 -61.00 4.02 11.23
N ALA A 76 -60.16 4.80 11.93
CA ALA A 76 -60.47 5.83 12.96
C ALA A 76 -60.14 5.61 14.48
N ALA A 77 -59.56 6.71 15.02
CA ALA A 77 -59.84 7.39 16.30
C ALA A 77 -59.07 7.07 17.61
N GLU A 78 -58.43 8.16 18.09
CA GLU A 78 -58.45 8.75 19.44
C GLU A 78 -57.49 8.31 20.58
N SER A 79 -56.97 9.37 21.22
CA SER A 79 -56.13 9.53 22.42
C SER A 79 -56.77 9.04 23.74
N PRO A 80 -56.04 8.98 24.89
CA PRO A 80 -56.03 10.11 25.82
C PRO A 80 -54.77 10.29 26.71
N THR A 81 -54.83 11.39 27.46
CA THR A 81 -53.91 12.10 28.37
C THR A 81 -53.88 11.65 29.86
N ILE A 82 -52.72 11.86 30.51
CA ILE A 82 -52.42 12.46 31.84
C ILE A 82 -52.94 11.82 33.17
N SER A 83 -52.02 11.61 34.13
CA SER A 83 -52.18 12.02 35.57
C SER A 83 -50.85 12.02 36.40
N LYS A 84 -50.61 13.14 37.09
CA LYS A 84 -49.62 13.48 38.19
C LYS A 84 -50.12 12.95 39.59
N PRO A 85 -49.66 13.37 40.83
CA PRO A 85 -48.53 14.23 41.33
C PRO A 85 -47.80 13.84 42.67
N SER A 86 -46.76 14.63 43.01
CA SER A 86 -46.30 15.16 44.35
C SER A 86 -45.59 14.23 45.38
N SER A 87 -44.59 14.64 46.18
CA SER A 87 -44.41 15.90 46.95
C SER A 87 -42.95 16.26 47.37
N SER A 88 -42.74 17.57 47.58
CA SER A 88 -41.63 18.39 48.15
C SER A 88 -41.37 18.16 49.69
N PRO A 89 -40.51 18.90 50.49
CA PRO A 89 -40.00 20.30 50.30
C PRO A 89 -38.65 20.80 50.96
N ILE A 90 -38.28 22.07 50.62
CA ILE A 90 -37.45 23.13 51.30
C ILE A 90 -35.91 22.92 51.45
N GLY A 91 -35.01 23.88 51.14
CA GLY A 91 -35.16 25.28 50.66
C GLY A 91 -33.84 26.08 50.51
N ASN A 92 -33.99 27.30 49.96
CA ASN A 92 -33.18 28.56 50.01
C ASN A 92 -31.69 28.54 49.56
N SER A 93 -31.13 29.52 48.83
CA SER A 93 -31.40 30.97 48.70
C SER A 93 -30.69 31.59 47.47
N ALA A 94 -31.32 32.63 46.88
CA ALA A 94 -30.79 33.96 46.42
C ALA A 94 -29.41 34.06 45.69
N SER A 95 -29.16 34.91 44.68
CA SER A 95 -29.78 36.18 44.22
C SER A 95 -29.11 36.65 42.92
N ASP A 96 -29.88 37.39 42.10
CA ASP A 96 -29.52 38.60 41.32
C ASP A 96 -28.46 38.53 40.18
N ASN A 97 -28.60 39.18 39.01
CA ASN A 97 -29.44 40.31 38.66
C ASN A 97 -29.64 40.46 37.12
N SER A 98 -30.83 40.97 36.78
CA SER A 98 -31.27 41.81 35.63
C SER A 98 -30.28 42.10 34.48
N SER A 99 -30.70 42.08 33.20
CA SER A 99 -31.66 43.03 32.61
C SER A 99 -31.96 42.68 31.14
N ALA A 100 -33.21 42.94 30.72
CA ALA A 100 -33.63 42.96 29.31
C ALA A 100 -33.07 44.20 28.57
N PRO A 101 -33.02 44.16 27.23
CA PRO A 101 -33.80 45.16 26.46
C PRO A 101 -34.62 44.50 25.35
N GLU A 102 -35.90 44.83 25.21
CA GLU A 102 -36.44 45.91 24.38
C GLU A 102 -36.35 45.62 22.88
N GLY A 103 -37.53 45.45 22.26
CA GLY A 103 -37.71 45.59 20.84
C GLY A 103 -37.39 47.01 20.38
N LYS A 104 -36.78 47.12 19.20
CA LYS A 104 -36.62 48.34 18.42
C LYS A 104 -36.58 47.99 16.92
N PRO A 105 -36.88 48.96 16.05
CA PRO A 105 -37.93 48.85 15.06
C PRO A 105 -37.41 48.46 13.67
N LEU A 106 -38.36 48.09 12.81
CA LEU A 106 -38.23 48.18 11.35
C LEU A 106 -37.51 49.48 10.98
N THR A 107 -36.34 49.36 10.37
CA THR A 107 -35.66 50.47 9.70
C THR A 107 -36.56 50.96 8.56
N PRO A 108 -36.93 52.26 8.53
CA PRO A 108 -37.59 52.82 7.38
C PRO A 108 -36.60 52.80 6.21
N LEU A 109 -37.13 52.56 4.99
CA LEU A 109 -36.45 52.76 3.72
C LEU A 109 -35.57 54.02 3.76
N PRO A 110 -34.33 53.98 3.22
CA PRO A 110 -33.64 55.22 2.92
C PRO A 110 -34.52 56.00 1.94
N ALA A 111 -35.01 57.15 2.40
CA ALA A 111 -35.52 58.17 1.52
C ALA A 111 -34.41 58.51 0.51
N GLU A 112 -34.75 58.51 -0.77
CA GLU A 112 -33.92 58.95 -1.91
C GLU A 112 -32.73 58.05 -2.29
N ALA A 113 -33.00 56.88 -2.91
CA ALA A 113 -32.03 56.28 -3.82
C ALA A 113 -32.06 57.02 -5.17
N SER A 114 -31.16 57.98 -5.30
CA SER A 114 -30.66 58.51 -6.57
C SER A 114 -30.11 57.37 -7.43
N SER A 115 -30.54 57.27 -8.70
CA SER A 115 -29.90 56.53 -9.81
C SER A 115 -29.50 55.04 -9.63
N ILE A 116 -29.85 54.16 -10.58
CA ILE A 116 -29.41 52.75 -10.62
C ILE A 116 -27.89 52.56 -10.54
N SER A 117 -27.11 53.60 -10.89
CA SER A 117 -25.65 53.63 -10.75
C SER A 117 -25.15 53.35 -9.33
N ASP A 118 -26.00 53.48 -8.31
CA ASP A 118 -25.57 53.48 -6.91
C ASP A 118 -25.87 52.13 -6.20
N ILE A 119 -26.60 51.19 -6.83
CA ILE A 119 -27.06 49.92 -6.23
C ILE A 119 -25.92 48.91 -5.99
N PHE A 120 -24.85 48.92 -6.79
CA PHE A 120 -23.64 48.10 -6.58
C PHE A 120 -22.43 49.00 -6.35
N SER A 121 -22.34 49.57 -5.15
CA SER A 121 -21.24 50.48 -4.76
C SER A 121 -19.95 49.75 -4.36
N GLU A 122 -20.03 48.47 -4.01
CA GLU A 122 -18.89 47.63 -3.61
C GLU A 122 -18.88 46.30 -4.37
N ASN A 123 -17.67 45.72 -4.57
CA ASN A 123 -17.50 44.40 -5.15
C ASN A 123 -17.50 43.33 -4.03
N PRO A 124 -18.49 42.43 -3.97
CA PRO A 124 -18.51 41.37 -2.97
C PRO A 124 -17.34 40.39 -3.15
N PRO A 125 -16.84 39.79 -2.05
CA PRO A 125 -15.81 38.76 -2.14
C PRO A 125 -16.34 37.59 -2.98
N LYS A 126 -15.45 36.97 -3.79
CA LYS A 126 -15.82 35.81 -4.60
C LYS A 126 -16.40 34.71 -3.71
N PRO A 127 -17.47 34.03 -4.16
CA PRO A 127 -18.06 32.94 -3.40
C PRO A 127 -17.05 31.80 -3.20
N VAL A 128 -16.72 31.51 -1.95
CA VAL A 128 -15.88 30.37 -1.55
C VAL A 128 -16.71 29.47 -0.64
N ILE A 129 -16.73 28.16 -0.94
CA ILE A 129 -17.29 27.15 -0.05
C ILE A 129 -16.31 27.02 1.13
N LYS A 130 -16.64 27.63 2.27
CA LYS A 130 -15.89 27.45 3.53
C LYS A 130 -16.57 26.39 4.38
N THR A 131 -15.78 25.45 4.91
CA THR A 131 -16.21 24.40 5.84
C THR A 131 -15.17 24.28 6.96
N ASP A 132 -15.51 23.59 8.05
CA ASP A 132 -14.51 23.27 9.09
C ASP A 132 -13.37 22.43 8.51
N LEU A 133 -12.13 22.75 8.93
CA LEU A 133 -10.93 22.02 8.51
C LEU A 133 -10.77 20.74 9.34
N PRO A 134 -10.62 19.57 8.70
CA PRO A 134 -10.31 18.34 9.41
C PRO A 134 -8.92 18.43 10.04
N ALA A 135 -8.73 17.86 11.22
CA ALA A 135 -7.38 17.71 11.78
C ALA A 135 -6.53 16.78 10.89
N LEU A 136 -5.23 16.76 11.12
CA LEU A 136 -4.33 15.85 10.40
C LEU A 136 -4.82 14.40 10.64
N MET A 137 -5.10 13.66 9.55
CA MET A 137 -5.67 12.30 9.56
C MET A 137 -7.18 12.16 9.79
N ASP A 138 -7.92 13.25 10.04
CA ASP A 138 -9.36 13.16 10.24
C ASP A 138 -10.12 12.79 8.95
N ARG A 139 -11.24 12.08 9.13
CA ARG A 139 -12.07 11.64 8.02
C ARG A 139 -12.81 12.84 7.40
N ILE A 140 -12.76 12.93 6.08
CA ILE A 140 -13.60 13.87 5.33
C ILE A 140 -15.03 13.34 5.30
N GLU A 141 -16.00 14.10 5.80
CA GLU A 141 -17.37 13.61 5.92
C GLU A 141 -18.22 13.99 4.70
N VAL A 142 -17.94 15.15 4.10
CA VAL A 142 -18.71 15.70 2.97
C VAL A 142 -17.82 16.13 1.82
N THR A 143 -18.32 16.00 0.59
CA THR A 143 -17.57 16.36 -0.63
C THR A 143 -17.19 17.85 -0.67
N GLN A 144 -17.96 18.72 0.00
CA GLN A 144 -17.64 20.14 0.17
C GLN A 144 -16.32 20.34 0.94
N GLN A 145 -16.08 19.58 2.00
CA GLN A 145 -14.80 19.61 2.75
C GLN A 145 -13.65 19.14 1.86
N LEU A 146 -13.83 18.07 1.06
CA LEU A 146 -12.81 17.60 0.11
C LEU A 146 -12.41 18.68 -0.90
N VAL A 147 -13.39 19.39 -1.44
CA VAL A 147 -13.20 20.49 -2.40
C VAL A 147 -12.46 21.65 -1.73
N TYR A 148 -12.89 22.04 -0.54
CA TYR A 148 -12.26 23.12 0.22
C TYR A 148 -10.79 22.80 0.55
N CYS A 149 -10.50 21.62 1.09
CA CYS A 149 -9.13 21.17 1.39
C CYS A 149 -8.23 21.16 0.15
N ASN A 150 -8.68 20.61 -0.98
CA ASN A 150 -7.88 20.61 -2.21
C ASN A 150 -7.68 22.02 -2.78
N ARG A 151 -8.70 22.89 -2.70
CA ARG A 151 -8.60 24.28 -3.14
C ARG A 151 -7.61 25.08 -2.32
N LEU A 152 -7.60 24.92 -1.00
CA LEU A 152 -6.60 25.54 -0.11
C LEU A 152 -5.16 25.13 -0.48
N LEU A 153 -4.95 23.88 -0.89
CA LEU A 153 -3.63 23.39 -1.33
C LEU A 153 -3.20 23.96 -2.68
N ILE A 154 -4.14 24.11 -3.63
CA ILE A 154 -3.89 24.70 -4.95
C ILE A 154 -3.60 26.20 -4.82
N ASP A 155 -4.49 26.94 -4.16
CA ASP A 155 -4.43 28.39 -4.04
C ASP A 155 -3.30 28.82 -3.08
N GLY A 156 -3.17 28.17 -1.91
CA GLY A 156 -2.21 28.52 -0.87
C GLY A 156 -0.74 28.38 -1.27
N GLN A 157 -0.40 27.45 -2.18
CA GLN A 157 0.97 27.32 -2.69
C GLN A 157 1.37 28.48 -3.59
N SER A 158 0.43 29.01 -4.38
CA SER A 158 0.67 30.17 -5.23
C SER A 158 0.93 31.45 -4.41
N THR A 159 0.21 31.60 -3.29
CA THR A 159 0.33 32.75 -2.39
C THR A 159 1.61 32.69 -1.55
N ILE A 160 1.99 31.50 -1.06
CA ILE A 160 3.26 31.31 -0.31
C ILE A 160 4.47 31.51 -1.22
N LEU A 161 4.44 31.02 -2.48
CA LEU A 161 5.51 31.24 -3.45
C LEU A 161 5.65 32.73 -3.82
N ARG A 162 4.55 33.47 -3.95
CA ARG A 162 4.58 34.93 -4.16
C ARG A 162 5.09 35.69 -2.92
N ALA A 163 4.70 35.28 -1.72
CA ALA A 163 5.18 35.87 -0.46
C ALA A 163 6.69 35.60 -0.24
N ASN A 164 7.19 34.44 -0.65
CA ASN A 164 8.62 34.11 -0.60
C ASN A 164 9.42 34.78 -1.73
N ALA A 165 8.85 34.96 -2.92
CA ALA A 165 9.48 35.71 -4.01
C ALA A 165 9.57 37.22 -3.74
N ALA A 166 8.65 37.77 -2.94
CA ALA A 166 8.72 39.15 -2.44
C ALA A 166 9.81 39.35 -1.37
N LYS A 167 10.36 38.27 -0.81
CA LYS A 167 11.55 38.29 0.05
C LYS A 167 12.78 37.87 -0.75
N GLY A 168 13.34 38.80 -1.51
CA GLY A 168 14.69 38.65 -2.09
C GLY A 168 15.77 38.54 -1.01
N PRO A 169 16.96 38.01 -1.33
CA PRO A 169 17.95 37.58 -0.35
C PRO A 169 18.61 38.82 0.29
N SER A 170 18.37 39.03 1.58
CA SER A 170 19.17 39.97 2.37
C SER A 170 20.32 39.21 3.02
N ASP A 171 21.53 39.56 2.60
CA ASP A 171 22.82 39.22 3.20
C ASP A 171 22.79 39.33 4.73
N GLU A 172 23.19 38.26 5.40
CA GLU A 172 23.57 38.29 6.81
C GLU A 172 25.00 38.84 6.96
N SER A 173 25.13 40.12 7.32
CA SER A 173 26.28 40.58 8.11
C SER A 173 26.02 41.88 8.89
N VAL A 174 25.99 41.74 10.22
CA VAL A 174 26.61 42.61 11.25
C VAL A 174 26.03 44.01 11.58
N SER A 175 25.81 44.17 12.89
CA SER A 175 25.87 45.35 13.79
C SER A 175 24.80 46.46 13.79
N GLU A 176 24.15 46.56 14.96
CA GLU A 176 24.02 47.72 15.87
C GLU A 176 23.96 49.18 15.35
N THR A 177 23.06 49.93 16.01
CA THR A 177 22.97 51.38 16.26
C THR A 177 22.11 52.30 15.36
N GLN A 178 21.10 52.88 16.04
CA GLN A 178 20.57 54.25 16.02
C GLN A 178 20.25 54.98 14.70
N GLY A 179 19.00 55.45 14.61
CA GLY A 179 18.74 56.88 14.36
C GLY A 179 17.92 57.28 13.11
N VAL A 180 16.74 57.86 13.37
CA VAL A 180 16.22 59.11 12.78
C VAL A 180 15.70 59.12 11.31
N SER A 181 14.36 59.14 11.22
CA SER A 181 13.43 59.98 10.44
C SER A 181 13.57 60.30 8.93
N SER A 182 12.38 60.56 8.36
CA SER A 182 12.03 61.27 7.09
C SER A 182 11.99 60.40 5.82
N SER A 183 11.13 60.59 4.82
CA SER A 183 9.79 61.16 4.62
C SER A 183 9.51 61.04 3.11
N GLU A 184 8.26 60.75 2.72
CA GLU A 184 7.64 61.08 1.41
C GLU A 184 8.14 60.38 0.12
N SER A 185 7.25 59.61 -0.51
CA SER A 185 6.42 60.13 -1.62
C SER A 185 5.37 59.11 -2.06
N GLN A 186 4.13 59.57 -2.14
CA GLN A 186 3.02 58.89 -2.80
C GLN A 186 3.27 58.93 -4.31
N ASP A 187 3.01 57.82 -5.01
CA ASP A 187 2.38 57.94 -6.33
C ASP A 187 1.60 56.69 -6.76
N SER A 188 0.36 56.97 -7.19
CA SER A 188 -0.51 56.22 -8.11
C SER A 188 -1.02 54.80 -7.76
N THR A 189 -2.28 54.82 -7.33
CA THR A 189 -3.36 53.82 -7.47
C THR A 189 -3.32 52.92 -8.73
N VAL A 190 -3.08 51.64 -8.50
CA VAL A 190 -3.83 50.55 -9.13
C VAL A 190 -4.30 49.66 -7.98
N GLN A 191 -5.57 49.78 -7.58
CA GLN A 191 -6.18 48.83 -6.65
C GLN A 191 -6.23 47.47 -7.34
N GLY A 192 -5.17 46.68 -7.14
CA GLY A 192 -5.14 45.28 -7.51
C GLY A 192 -6.26 44.56 -6.77
N VAL A 193 -6.98 43.72 -7.52
CA VAL A 193 -7.95 42.74 -7.01
C VAL A 193 -7.41 42.16 -5.69
N GLN A 194 -8.09 42.42 -4.56
CA GLN A 194 -7.73 41.82 -3.28
C GLN A 194 -7.72 40.30 -3.47
N ALA A 195 -6.52 39.74 -3.57
CA ALA A 195 -6.32 38.30 -3.63
C ALA A 195 -6.76 37.74 -2.27
N TRP A 196 -7.56 36.68 -2.30
CA TRP A 196 -7.96 35.97 -1.09
C TRP A 196 -6.73 35.56 -0.26
N GLU A 197 -6.68 35.97 1.01
CA GLU A 197 -5.60 35.61 1.95
C GLU A 197 -6.10 34.56 2.95
N PRO A 198 -5.35 33.46 3.16
CA PRO A 198 -5.72 32.45 4.13
C PRO A 198 -5.54 32.94 5.57
N ASP A 199 -6.44 32.55 6.46
CA ASP A 199 -6.38 32.88 7.88
C ASP A 199 -5.24 32.14 8.63
N GLU A 200 -5.05 32.41 9.92
CA GLU A 200 -3.97 31.79 10.69
C GLU A 200 -4.14 30.26 10.84
N ALA A 201 -5.38 29.78 10.94
CA ALA A 201 -5.69 28.36 11.04
C ALA A 201 -5.47 27.63 9.70
N GLU A 202 -5.93 28.22 8.59
CA GLU A 202 -5.69 27.74 7.23
C GLU A 202 -4.19 27.69 6.91
N ARG A 203 -3.42 28.71 7.30
CA ARG A 203 -1.95 28.73 7.13
C ARG A 203 -1.25 27.64 7.94
N ALA A 204 -1.67 27.42 9.19
CA ALA A 204 -1.13 26.35 10.02
C ALA A 204 -1.43 24.97 9.42
N TRP A 205 -2.65 24.77 8.92
CA TRP A 205 -3.08 23.54 8.27
C TRP A 205 -2.34 23.27 6.95
N ILE A 206 -2.18 24.28 6.09
CA ILE A 206 -1.41 24.17 4.83
C ILE A 206 0.05 23.80 5.14
N LYS A 207 0.64 24.39 6.18
CA LYS A 207 2.01 24.06 6.60
C LYS A 207 2.11 22.62 7.11
N ALA A 208 1.15 22.16 7.90
CA ALA A 208 1.12 20.80 8.44
C ALA A 208 0.99 19.75 7.32
N ILE A 209 0.07 19.94 6.37
CA ILE A 209 -0.08 19.02 5.22
C ILE A 209 1.08 19.14 4.23
N GLY A 210 1.64 20.34 4.05
CA GLY A 210 2.82 20.53 3.21
C GLY A 210 4.05 19.77 3.70
N GLN A 211 4.12 19.45 4.99
CA GLN A 211 5.17 18.61 5.59
C GLN A 211 4.91 17.10 5.45
N ASP A 212 3.68 16.70 5.11
CA ASP A 212 3.29 15.30 4.92
C ASP A 212 2.84 15.04 3.47
N PRO A 213 3.76 14.60 2.58
CA PRO A 213 3.44 14.33 1.18
C PRO A 213 2.40 13.22 0.99
N LEU A 214 2.21 12.31 1.96
CA LEU A 214 1.25 11.21 1.86
C LEU A 214 -0.19 11.72 1.99
N GLN A 215 -0.44 12.66 2.90
CA GLN A 215 -1.77 13.26 3.07
C GLN A 215 -2.18 14.11 1.87
N ARG A 216 -1.22 14.82 1.27
CA ARG A 216 -1.45 15.56 0.03
C ARG A 216 -1.85 14.62 -1.12
N ASP A 217 -1.11 13.52 -1.30
CA ASP A 217 -1.42 12.50 -2.30
C ASP A 217 -2.81 11.88 -2.07
N HIS A 218 -3.18 11.65 -0.80
CA HIS A 218 -4.47 11.07 -0.44
C HIS A 218 -5.66 11.95 -0.86
N LEU A 219 -5.58 13.25 -0.62
CA LEU A 219 -6.64 14.21 -0.97
C LEU A 219 -6.87 14.30 -2.49
N SER A 220 -5.80 14.37 -3.28
CA SER A 220 -5.89 14.40 -4.75
C SER A 220 -6.42 13.07 -5.31
N TRP A 221 -6.01 11.96 -4.71
CA TRP A 221 -6.49 10.65 -5.10
C TRP A 221 -7.97 10.42 -4.77
N LEU A 222 -8.45 10.87 -3.60
CA LEU A 222 -9.86 10.80 -3.21
C LEU A 222 -10.76 11.47 -4.25
N VAL A 223 -10.36 12.67 -4.71
CA VAL A 223 -11.06 13.41 -5.77
C VAL A 223 -11.16 12.58 -7.05
N THR A 224 -10.05 11.96 -7.47
CA THR A 224 -10.00 11.09 -8.66
C THR A 224 -10.93 9.88 -8.51
N LYS A 225 -11.01 9.30 -7.31
CA LYS A 225 -11.81 8.11 -7.06
C LYS A 225 -13.31 8.36 -7.02
N VAL A 226 -13.74 9.51 -6.48
CA VAL A 226 -15.14 9.92 -6.55
C VAL A 226 -15.61 10.01 -8.01
N VAL A 227 -14.78 10.56 -8.90
CA VAL A 227 -15.08 10.60 -10.36
C VAL A 227 -15.14 9.20 -10.98
N GLN A 228 -14.26 8.28 -10.57
CA GLN A 228 -14.28 6.90 -11.08
C GLN A 228 -15.53 6.13 -10.62
N GLU A 229 -15.98 6.32 -9.38
CA GLU A 229 -17.22 5.71 -8.91
C GLU A 229 -18.44 6.28 -9.64
N PHE A 230 -18.44 7.58 -9.96
CA PHE A 230 -19.46 8.18 -10.83
C PHE A 230 -19.48 7.59 -12.24
N ALA A 231 -18.31 7.26 -12.79
CA ALA A 231 -18.21 6.66 -14.12
C ALA A 231 -18.76 5.23 -14.18
N LYS A 232 -18.74 4.50 -13.05
CA LYS A 232 -19.30 3.14 -12.91
C LYS A 232 -20.81 3.14 -12.64
N ASP A 233 -21.35 4.24 -12.13
CA ASP A 233 -22.75 4.30 -11.75
C ASP A 233 -23.65 4.45 -12.98
N ASP A 234 -24.46 3.42 -13.25
CA ASP A 234 -25.42 3.42 -14.35
C ASP A 234 -26.59 4.39 -14.10
N LEU A 235 -26.90 4.68 -12.83
CA LEU A 235 -28.01 5.54 -12.39
C LEU A 235 -27.49 6.85 -11.80
N LYS A 236 -27.34 7.86 -12.65
CA LYS A 236 -26.84 9.19 -12.27
C LYS A 236 -27.98 10.09 -11.79
N GLY A 237 -28.43 9.89 -10.56
CA GLY A 237 -29.45 10.74 -9.96
C GLY A 237 -28.97 12.20 -9.74
N PRO A 238 -29.89 13.16 -9.52
CA PRO A 238 -29.55 14.58 -9.37
C PRO A 238 -28.55 14.88 -8.23
N SER A 239 -28.61 14.14 -7.12
CA SER A 239 -27.70 14.28 -5.98
C SER A 239 -26.27 13.82 -6.28
N VAL A 240 -26.13 12.77 -7.08
CA VAL A 240 -24.84 12.23 -7.53
C VAL A 240 -24.20 13.18 -8.54
N ILE A 241 -25.02 13.77 -9.41
CA ILE A 241 -24.56 14.77 -10.38
C ILE A 241 -24.06 16.03 -9.67
N SER A 242 -24.80 16.57 -8.70
CA SER A 242 -24.36 17.75 -7.95
C SER A 242 -23.09 17.50 -7.13
N GLU A 243 -22.90 16.30 -6.59
CA GLU A 243 -21.69 15.91 -5.88
C GLU A 243 -20.42 16.00 -6.73
N VAL A 244 -20.46 15.51 -7.98
CA VAL A 244 -19.28 15.46 -8.84
C VAL A 244 -19.01 16.79 -9.55
N VAL A 245 -20.06 17.56 -9.86
CA VAL A 245 -19.90 18.86 -10.54
C VAL A 245 -19.09 19.85 -9.70
N ILE A 246 -19.23 19.83 -8.37
CA ILE A 246 -18.46 20.71 -7.46
C ILE A 246 -16.97 20.36 -7.46
N LEU A 247 -16.60 19.11 -7.72
CA LEU A 247 -15.20 18.72 -7.85
C LEU A 247 -14.53 19.33 -9.09
N GLY A 248 -15.30 19.83 -10.06
CA GLY A 248 -14.81 20.43 -11.30
C GLY A 248 -13.65 21.41 -11.15
N SER A 249 -13.67 22.25 -10.11
CA SER A 249 -12.64 23.28 -9.89
C SER A 249 -11.33 22.76 -9.28
N VAL A 250 -11.30 21.51 -8.79
CA VAL A 250 -10.12 20.93 -8.11
C VAL A 250 -9.56 19.70 -8.82
N LEU A 251 -10.19 19.28 -9.93
CA LEU A 251 -9.73 18.15 -10.74
C LEU A 251 -8.48 18.50 -11.54
N ASP A 252 -7.64 17.51 -11.79
CA ASP A 252 -6.59 17.59 -12.81
C ASP A 252 -7.18 17.47 -14.22
N ARG A 253 -6.40 17.83 -15.24
CA ARG A 253 -6.86 17.89 -16.64
C ARG A 253 -7.41 16.56 -17.13
N ASP A 254 -6.76 15.44 -16.86
CA ASP A 254 -7.14 14.14 -17.41
C ASP A 254 -8.43 13.63 -16.74
N THR A 255 -8.52 13.74 -15.42
CA THR A 255 -9.72 13.35 -14.67
C THR A 255 -10.91 14.26 -15.00
N TYR A 256 -10.70 15.57 -15.16
CA TYR A 256 -11.73 16.51 -15.59
C TYR A 256 -12.30 16.14 -16.97
N ARG A 257 -11.44 15.82 -17.95
CA ARG A 257 -11.90 15.43 -19.29
C ARG A 257 -12.62 14.08 -19.31
N SER A 258 -12.15 13.13 -18.50
CA SER A 258 -12.86 11.86 -18.29
C SER A 258 -14.27 12.08 -17.75
N LEU A 259 -14.41 12.99 -16.77
CA LEU A 259 -15.70 13.38 -16.22
C LEU A 259 -16.61 13.99 -17.29
N LEU A 260 -16.12 14.99 -18.03
CA LEU A 260 -16.86 15.68 -19.09
C LEU A 260 -17.34 14.70 -20.17
N SER A 261 -16.47 13.80 -20.63
CA SER A 261 -16.81 12.75 -21.59
C SER A 261 -17.93 11.82 -21.07
N CYS A 262 -17.90 11.50 -19.78
CA CYS A 262 -18.92 10.68 -19.12
C CYS A 262 -20.31 11.36 -19.12
N PHE A 263 -20.35 12.68 -18.95
CA PHE A 263 -21.58 13.48 -19.09
C PHE A 263 -22.08 13.54 -20.53
N ILE A 264 -21.19 13.84 -21.50
CA ILE A 264 -21.54 13.93 -22.93
C ILE A 264 -22.10 12.59 -23.44
N THR A 265 -21.46 11.48 -23.07
CA THR A 265 -21.87 10.13 -23.47
C THR A 265 -23.23 9.76 -22.90
N LYS A 266 -23.50 10.11 -21.64
CA LYS A 266 -24.80 9.83 -21.02
C LYS A 266 -25.91 10.69 -21.64
N LEU A 267 -25.66 11.99 -21.83
CA LEU A 267 -26.61 12.90 -22.46
C LEU A 267 -26.90 12.54 -23.92
N SER A 268 -26.00 11.88 -24.64
CA SER A 268 -26.27 11.38 -25.99
C SER A 268 -27.05 10.06 -26.01
N ALA A 269 -26.88 9.20 -25.00
CA ALA A 269 -27.51 7.87 -24.94
C ALA A 269 -28.98 7.88 -24.46
N ASP A 270 -29.35 8.76 -23.52
CA ASP A 270 -30.67 8.69 -22.87
C ASP A 270 -31.83 9.07 -23.81
N THR A 271 -33.00 8.46 -23.74
CA THR A 271 -34.12 8.83 -24.64
C THR A 271 -34.86 10.10 -24.18
N ILE A 272 -34.83 10.38 -22.88
CA ILE A 272 -35.48 11.53 -22.22
C ILE A 272 -34.40 12.52 -21.81
N LEU A 273 -34.67 13.82 -21.95
CA LEU A 273 -33.74 14.87 -21.51
C LEU A 273 -33.71 14.95 -19.97
N ASP A 274 -32.57 14.61 -19.38
CA ASP A 274 -32.29 14.84 -17.96
C ASP A 274 -31.79 16.28 -17.76
N VAL A 275 -32.59 17.10 -17.08
CA VAL A 275 -32.29 18.51 -16.80
C VAL A 275 -31.10 18.67 -15.86
N ALA A 276 -30.88 17.73 -14.94
CA ALA A 276 -29.73 17.78 -14.02
C ALA A 276 -28.42 17.51 -14.76
N LEU A 277 -28.40 16.54 -15.69
CA LEU A 277 -27.22 16.29 -16.53
C LEU A 277 -26.92 17.50 -17.43
N LEU A 278 -27.96 18.12 -17.99
CA LEU A 278 -27.83 19.31 -18.82
C LEU A 278 -27.20 20.48 -18.04
N GLN A 279 -27.68 20.73 -16.82
CA GLN A 279 -27.14 21.76 -15.94
C GLN A 279 -25.71 21.43 -15.48
N GLY A 280 -25.41 20.16 -15.18
CA GLY A 280 -24.08 19.71 -14.78
C GLY A 280 -23.02 19.96 -15.86
N ILE A 281 -23.34 19.70 -17.14
CA ILE A 281 -22.45 20.01 -18.27
C ILE A 281 -22.16 21.50 -18.35
N VAL A 282 -23.21 22.33 -18.28
CA VAL A 282 -23.05 23.80 -18.35
C VAL A 282 -22.14 24.29 -17.23
N GLN A 283 -22.35 23.81 -15.99
CA GLN A 283 -21.51 24.20 -14.86
C GLN A 283 -20.07 23.72 -14.99
N LEU A 284 -19.82 22.48 -15.43
CA LEU A 284 -18.47 21.98 -15.62
C LEU A 284 -17.71 22.83 -16.64
N VAL A 285 -18.34 23.15 -17.78
CA VAL A 285 -17.74 23.95 -18.84
C VAL A 285 -17.51 25.41 -18.41
N GLU A 286 -18.42 26.01 -17.63
CA GLU A 286 -18.24 27.36 -17.06
C GLU A 286 -17.09 27.45 -16.05
N VAL A 287 -16.86 26.39 -15.26
CA VAL A 287 -15.86 26.37 -14.16
C VAL A 287 -14.49 25.82 -14.64
N ALA A 288 -14.36 25.49 -15.92
CA ALA A 288 -13.15 24.91 -16.46
C ALA A 288 -11.93 25.84 -16.30
N SER A 289 -10.81 25.29 -15.82
CA SER A 289 -9.54 26.02 -15.78
C SER A 289 -9.02 26.30 -17.20
N PRO A 290 -8.30 27.42 -17.44
CA PRO A 290 -7.72 27.73 -18.74
C PRO A 290 -6.87 26.57 -19.28
N GLY A 291 -7.16 26.10 -20.49
CA GLY A 291 -6.46 24.99 -21.16
C GLY A 291 -6.96 23.58 -20.84
N TYR A 292 -8.02 23.42 -20.03
CA TYR A 292 -8.63 22.12 -19.75
C TYR A 292 -9.61 21.67 -20.84
N LEU A 293 -10.32 22.63 -21.45
CA LEU A 293 -11.24 22.40 -22.56
C LEU A 293 -10.47 22.43 -23.88
N GLU A 294 -10.70 21.42 -24.73
CA GLU A 294 -10.26 21.44 -26.13
C GLU A 294 -11.42 21.81 -27.05
N ASP A 295 -11.10 22.38 -28.22
CA ASP A 295 -12.07 22.77 -29.25
C ASP A 295 -13.04 21.62 -29.60
N ASP A 296 -12.54 20.38 -29.66
CA ASP A 296 -13.32 19.17 -29.96
C ASP A 296 -14.35 18.82 -28.86
N ASP A 297 -14.04 19.08 -27.58
CA ASP A 297 -14.95 18.80 -26.47
C ASP A 297 -16.20 19.69 -26.52
N LEU A 298 -16.01 20.98 -26.84
CA LEU A 298 -17.09 21.95 -27.01
C LEU A 298 -17.93 21.65 -28.26
N VAL A 299 -17.28 21.27 -29.36
CA VAL A 299 -17.96 20.88 -30.60
C VAL A 299 -18.82 19.63 -30.40
N LYS A 300 -18.30 18.59 -29.73
CA LYS A 300 -19.07 17.38 -29.38
C LYS A 300 -20.28 17.69 -28.50
N THR A 301 -20.09 18.54 -27.49
CA THR A 301 -21.18 18.92 -26.59
C THR A 301 -22.28 19.67 -27.33
N LEU A 302 -21.91 20.64 -28.18
CA LEU A 302 -22.84 21.40 -29.01
C LEU A 302 -23.61 20.50 -30.00
N ALA A 303 -22.94 19.50 -30.58
CA ALA A 303 -23.55 18.53 -31.48
C ALA A 303 -24.68 17.72 -30.80
N VAL A 304 -24.42 17.25 -29.56
CA VAL A 304 -25.40 16.52 -28.74
C VAL A 304 -26.58 17.42 -28.39
N LEU A 305 -26.35 18.66 -27.94
CA LEU A 305 -27.42 19.60 -27.62
C LEU A 305 -28.30 19.94 -28.83
N ARG A 306 -27.69 20.11 -30.00
CA ARG A 306 -28.43 20.34 -31.25
C ARG A 306 -29.33 19.15 -31.59
N GLN A 307 -28.82 17.92 -31.49
CA GLN A 307 -29.62 16.72 -31.74
C GLN A 307 -30.82 16.66 -30.78
N ARG A 308 -30.62 17.02 -29.50
CA ARG A 308 -31.70 17.15 -28.52
C ARG A 308 -32.69 18.24 -28.90
N LEU A 309 -32.23 19.43 -29.30
CA LEU A 309 -33.07 20.54 -29.72
C LEU A 309 -34.03 20.11 -30.86
N GLN A 310 -33.52 19.37 -31.86
CA GLN A 310 -34.33 18.86 -32.97
C GLN A 310 -35.36 17.81 -32.53
N GLY A 311 -35.02 16.95 -31.56
CA GLY A 311 -35.92 15.91 -31.04
C GLY A 311 -37.00 16.41 -30.07
N THR A 312 -36.81 17.56 -29.43
CA THR A 312 -37.67 18.04 -28.32
C THR A 312 -38.77 19.02 -28.78
N HIS A 313 -38.80 19.36 -30.08
CA HIS A 313 -39.60 20.44 -30.69
C HIS A 313 -41.14 20.28 -30.59
N ARG A 314 -41.68 19.22 -29.96
CA ARG A 314 -43.14 18.97 -29.89
C ARG A 314 -43.71 18.72 -28.49
N SER A 315 -42.91 18.77 -27.42
CA SER A 315 -43.31 18.13 -26.15
C SER A 315 -43.44 19.07 -24.94
N SER A 316 -42.64 20.15 -24.82
CA SER A 316 -42.69 21.08 -23.67
C SER A 316 -41.90 22.36 -23.95
N SER A 317 -42.50 23.54 -23.69
CA SER A 317 -41.82 24.84 -23.78
C SER A 317 -40.70 25.00 -22.74
N GLU A 318 -40.87 24.42 -21.55
CA GLU A 318 -39.88 24.49 -20.47
C GLU A 318 -38.57 23.74 -20.78
N LEU A 319 -38.66 22.50 -21.28
CA LEU A 319 -37.47 21.74 -21.70
C LEU A 319 -36.74 22.42 -22.87
N LEU A 320 -37.49 23.03 -23.79
CA LEU A 320 -36.94 23.78 -24.91
C LEU A 320 -36.18 25.01 -24.43
N TYR A 321 -36.69 25.73 -23.43
CA TYR A 321 -35.99 26.84 -22.78
C TYR A 321 -34.67 26.40 -22.13
N GLN A 322 -34.68 25.28 -21.39
CA GLN A 322 -33.47 24.75 -20.74
C GLN A 322 -32.38 24.35 -21.75
N ILE A 323 -32.75 23.70 -22.86
CA ILE A 323 -31.81 23.38 -23.94
C ILE A 323 -31.25 24.66 -24.57
N LEU A 324 -32.10 25.67 -24.84
CA LEU A 324 -31.65 26.92 -25.44
C LEU A 324 -30.68 27.69 -24.53
N ILE A 325 -30.93 27.74 -23.22
CA ILE A 325 -29.98 28.32 -22.27
C ILE A 325 -28.66 27.55 -22.31
N ALA A 326 -28.69 26.22 -22.27
CA ALA A 326 -27.48 25.42 -22.30
C ALA A 326 -26.67 25.65 -23.59
N ILE A 327 -27.35 25.75 -24.74
CA ILE A 327 -26.72 26.12 -26.02
C ILE A 327 -26.10 27.52 -25.93
N SER A 328 -26.84 28.52 -25.45
CA SER A 328 -26.34 29.89 -25.30
C SER A 328 -25.09 29.94 -24.41
N ARG A 329 -25.08 29.23 -23.27
CA ARG A 329 -23.93 29.18 -22.35
C ARG A 329 -22.70 28.53 -22.96
N ILE A 330 -22.88 27.44 -23.69
CA ILE A 330 -21.76 26.79 -24.39
C ILE A 330 -21.22 27.70 -25.49
N LEU A 331 -22.10 28.35 -26.26
CA LEU A 331 -21.67 29.30 -27.29
C LEU A 331 -20.92 30.49 -26.69
N ASP A 332 -21.34 31.01 -25.53
CA ASP A 332 -20.61 32.07 -24.80
C ASP A 332 -19.19 31.62 -24.42
N VAL A 333 -19.04 30.39 -23.92
CA VAL A 333 -17.72 29.82 -23.60
C VAL A 333 -16.88 29.64 -24.87
N MET A 334 -17.48 29.20 -25.98
CA MET A 334 -16.78 29.08 -27.28
C MET A 334 -16.30 30.44 -27.81
N VAL A 335 -17.10 31.50 -27.63
CA VAL A 335 -16.73 32.88 -28.01
C VAL A 335 -15.57 33.37 -27.14
N ASN A 336 -15.65 33.19 -25.81
CA ASN A 336 -14.60 33.63 -24.88
C ASN A 336 -13.28 32.87 -25.05
N SER A 337 -13.32 31.59 -25.42
CA SER A 337 -12.14 30.75 -25.63
C SER A 337 -11.56 30.82 -27.06
N SER A 338 -12.20 31.54 -27.98
CA SER A 338 -11.77 31.68 -29.39
C SER A 338 -11.60 30.34 -30.13
N VAL A 339 -12.50 29.40 -29.90
CA VAL A 339 -12.52 28.04 -30.50
C VAL A 339 -12.38 28.11 -32.02
N ARG A 340 -11.53 27.24 -32.60
CA ARG A 340 -11.33 27.11 -34.05
C ARG A 340 -11.85 25.75 -34.55
N GLY A 341 -12.26 25.69 -35.81
CA GLY A 341 -12.57 24.41 -36.46
C GLY A 341 -14.00 23.89 -36.29
N VAL A 342 -14.97 24.76 -35.98
CA VAL A 342 -16.39 24.38 -36.07
C VAL A 342 -16.73 24.10 -37.54
N ASN A 343 -17.02 22.83 -37.85
CA ASN A 343 -17.36 22.44 -39.21
C ASN A 343 -18.66 23.10 -39.66
N ARG A 344 -18.58 23.86 -40.74
CA ARG A 344 -19.72 24.61 -41.24
C ARG A 344 -20.90 23.73 -41.65
N ILE A 345 -20.62 22.63 -42.34
CA ILE A 345 -21.62 21.73 -42.94
C ILE A 345 -22.21 20.82 -41.87
N GLU A 346 -21.37 20.28 -41.00
CA GLU A 346 -21.77 19.26 -40.03
C GLU A 346 -22.31 19.85 -38.72
N GLN A 347 -21.91 21.06 -38.34
CA GLN A 347 -22.21 21.65 -37.03
C GLN A 347 -22.91 23.01 -37.11
N HIS A 348 -22.29 24.00 -37.74
CA HIS A 348 -22.78 25.40 -37.73
C HIS A 348 -24.10 25.59 -38.49
N LEU A 349 -24.16 25.21 -39.77
CA LEU A 349 -25.33 25.41 -40.62
C LEU A 349 -26.57 24.67 -40.10
N PRO A 350 -26.50 23.39 -39.65
CA PRO A 350 -27.68 22.72 -39.10
C PRO A 350 -28.15 23.32 -37.77
N LEU A 351 -27.27 23.87 -36.94
CA LEU A 351 -27.65 24.58 -35.70
C LEU A 351 -28.40 25.88 -36.04
N VAL A 352 -27.83 26.70 -36.92
CA VAL A 352 -28.48 27.95 -37.38
C VAL A 352 -29.82 27.65 -38.06
N THR A 353 -29.91 26.56 -38.84
CA THR A 353 -31.16 26.12 -39.48
C THR A 353 -32.20 25.70 -38.44
N ALA A 354 -31.81 24.97 -37.39
CA ALA A 354 -32.71 24.59 -36.31
C ALA A 354 -33.22 25.81 -35.52
N LEU A 355 -32.34 26.75 -35.18
CA LEU A 355 -32.69 27.99 -34.46
C LEU A 355 -33.58 28.92 -35.31
N THR A 356 -33.29 29.06 -36.61
CA THR A 356 -34.14 29.87 -37.51
C THR A 356 -35.49 29.22 -37.79
N GLY A 357 -35.57 27.88 -37.83
CA GLY A 357 -36.82 27.14 -37.90
C GLY A 357 -37.73 27.39 -36.69
N LEU A 358 -37.15 27.43 -35.48
CA LEU A 358 -37.86 27.80 -34.25
C LEU A 358 -38.44 29.22 -34.33
N LYS A 359 -37.64 30.18 -34.83
CA LYS A 359 -38.05 31.59 -35.00
C LYS A 359 -39.20 31.79 -36.01
N GLY A 360 -39.32 30.91 -37.01
CA GLY A 360 -40.36 30.99 -38.05
C GLY A 360 -41.64 30.21 -37.75
N SER A 361 -41.69 29.44 -36.66
CA SER A 361 -42.86 28.66 -36.28
C SER A 361 -43.92 29.52 -35.57
N ALA A 362 -45.20 29.34 -35.91
CA ALA A 362 -46.31 30.09 -35.31
C ALA A 362 -46.53 29.79 -33.80
N ASP A 363 -45.79 28.82 -33.23
CA ASP A 363 -45.90 28.35 -31.85
C ASP A 363 -45.01 29.13 -30.85
N THR A 364 -44.08 29.98 -31.30
CA THR A 364 -43.32 30.88 -30.41
C THR A 364 -44.04 32.21 -30.19
N THR A 365 -45.22 32.18 -29.57
CA THR A 365 -45.89 33.39 -29.04
C THR A 365 -45.25 33.90 -27.75
N ASP A 366 -44.21 33.22 -27.24
CA ASP A 366 -43.50 33.60 -26.03
C ASP A 366 -42.29 34.53 -26.29
N PRO A 367 -42.34 35.79 -25.77
CA PRO A 367 -41.24 36.74 -25.78
C PRO A 367 -39.88 36.23 -25.30
N ILE A 368 -39.85 35.36 -24.29
CA ILE A 368 -38.62 34.94 -23.61
C ILE A 368 -37.89 33.86 -24.41
N LEU A 369 -38.63 32.86 -24.92
CA LEU A 369 -38.09 31.89 -25.86
C LEU A 369 -37.54 32.55 -27.14
N HIS A 370 -38.25 33.54 -27.68
CA HIS A 370 -37.77 34.29 -28.84
C HIS A 370 -36.45 35.02 -28.53
N PHE A 371 -36.32 35.61 -27.34
CA PHE A 371 -35.06 36.20 -26.89
C PHE A 371 -33.93 35.17 -26.79
N GLN A 372 -34.15 33.98 -26.23
CA GLN A 372 -33.10 32.94 -26.13
C GLN A 372 -32.65 32.46 -27.52
N VAL A 373 -33.57 32.32 -28.47
CA VAL A 373 -33.24 31.98 -29.87
C VAL A 373 -32.42 33.10 -30.52
N ASP A 374 -32.80 34.36 -30.33
CA ASP A 374 -32.05 35.51 -30.84
C ASP A 374 -30.66 35.61 -30.21
N TYR A 375 -30.53 35.33 -28.91
CA TYR A 375 -29.26 35.29 -28.19
C TYR A 375 -28.33 34.22 -28.77
N ALA A 376 -28.80 32.98 -28.90
CA ALA A 376 -28.02 31.89 -29.47
C ALA A 376 -27.62 32.17 -30.94
N LEU A 377 -28.52 32.76 -31.74
CA LEU A 377 -28.22 33.17 -33.12
C LEU A 377 -27.16 34.26 -33.20
N GLN A 378 -27.15 35.23 -32.28
CA GLN A 378 -26.10 36.24 -32.20
C GLN A 378 -24.76 35.63 -31.79
N ALA A 379 -24.73 34.78 -30.76
CA ALA A 379 -23.52 34.08 -30.33
C ALA A 379 -22.86 33.29 -31.48
N CYS A 380 -23.66 32.58 -32.29
CA CYS A 380 -23.20 31.85 -33.48
C CYS A 380 -22.50 32.73 -34.53
N GLN A 381 -22.76 34.04 -34.58
CA GLN A 381 -22.13 34.96 -35.55
C GLN A 381 -20.72 35.40 -35.13
N TYR A 382 -20.36 35.22 -33.85
CA TYR A 382 -19.04 35.55 -33.30
C TYR A 382 -18.08 34.37 -33.33
N ILE A 383 -18.56 33.15 -33.54
CA ILE A 383 -17.74 31.95 -33.70
C ILE A 383 -17.29 31.82 -35.17
N PRO A 384 -15.98 31.67 -35.45
CA PRO A 384 -15.49 31.42 -36.80
C PRO A 384 -15.71 29.96 -37.23
N ASP A 385 -16.22 29.76 -38.44
CA ASP A 385 -16.31 28.44 -39.08
C ASP A 385 -14.93 28.00 -39.63
N ASP A 386 -14.81 26.73 -40.02
CA ASP A 386 -13.66 26.16 -40.73
C ASP A 386 -13.48 26.64 -42.18
N GLU A 387 -14.39 27.50 -42.66
CA GLU A 387 -14.39 28.01 -44.02
C GLU A 387 -13.34 29.12 -44.23
N SER A 388 -12.49 28.97 -45.25
CA SER A 388 -11.53 30.03 -45.62
C SER A 388 -12.25 31.25 -46.17
N THR A 389 -11.63 32.43 -46.06
CA THR A 389 -12.15 33.69 -46.62
C THR A 389 -12.48 33.56 -48.12
N LEU A 390 -11.71 32.72 -48.83
CA LEU A 390 -11.89 32.44 -50.25
C LEU A 390 -13.09 31.50 -50.51
N GLN A 391 -13.31 30.49 -49.67
CA GLN A 391 -14.51 29.64 -49.73
C GLN A 391 -15.80 30.44 -49.45
N ALA A 392 -15.76 31.36 -48.48
CA ALA A 392 -16.87 32.26 -48.18
C ALA A 392 -17.19 33.19 -49.37
N VAL A 393 -16.16 33.75 -50.03
CA VAL A 393 -16.31 34.60 -51.22
C VAL A 393 -16.80 33.80 -52.43
N LEU A 394 -16.30 32.59 -52.68
CA LEU A 394 -16.74 31.73 -53.79
C LEU A 394 -18.23 31.35 -53.68
N ARG A 395 -18.74 31.13 -52.46
CA ARG A 395 -20.16 30.82 -52.23
C ARG A 395 -21.08 32.01 -52.51
N PHE A 396 -20.62 33.22 -52.24
CA PHE A 396 -21.44 34.44 -52.40
C PHE A 396 -21.24 35.17 -53.73
N GLY A 397 -20.09 34.99 -54.39
CA GLY A 397 -19.79 35.52 -55.72
C GLY A 397 -20.32 34.67 -56.88
N GLY A 398 -20.81 33.45 -56.63
CA GLY A 398 -21.23 32.48 -57.64
C GLY A 398 -22.74 32.47 -57.93
N GLY A 399 -23.32 33.60 -58.33
CA GLY A 399 -24.73 33.68 -58.75
C GLY A 399 -25.10 33.02 -60.09
N LEU A 400 -24.25 32.13 -60.65
CA LEU A 400 -24.49 31.56 -61.98
C LEU A 400 -24.09 30.07 -62.16
N ALA A 401 -23.83 29.33 -61.07
CA ALA A 401 -23.34 27.94 -61.17
C ALA A 401 -24.19 26.91 -60.39
N MET A 402 -25.49 27.16 -60.19
CA MET A 402 -26.42 26.17 -59.58
C MET A 402 -27.06 25.20 -60.60
N ALA A 403 -26.34 24.85 -61.67
CA ALA A 403 -26.83 23.90 -62.68
C ALA A 403 -25.88 22.72 -62.99
N ALA A 404 -24.74 22.58 -62.32
CA ALA A 404 -23.71 21.62 -62.76
C ALA A 404 -23.07 20.71 -61.68
N LEU A 405 -23.71 20.51 -60.53
CA LEU A 405 -23.26 19.50 -59.55
C LEU A 405 -24.39 18.61 -59.03
N GLY A 406 -25.34 18.30 -59.91
CA GLY A 406 -26.03 17.02 -59.88
C GLY A 406 -25.24 16.04 -60.74
N ALA A 407 -24.83 14.93 -60.14
CA ALA A 407 -24.09 13.81 -60.74
C ALA A 407 -22.57 13.98 -60.88
N ALA A 408 -21.88 13.27 -59.98
CA ALA A 408 -20.56 12.75 -60.25
C ALA A 408 -20.59 11.88 -61.52
N SER A 409 -19.96 12.35 -62.59
CA SER A 409 -19.36 11.49 -63.60
C SER A 409 -18.22 12.22 -64.33
N VAL A 410 -16.99 11.85 -63.97
CA VAL A 410 -15.85 11.61 -64.88
C VAL A 410 -15.42 12.77 -65.80
N CYS A 411 -14.25 13.36 -65.50
CA CYS A 411 -13.09 13.63 -66.39
C CYS A 411 -12.39 14.99 -66.16
N LYS A 412 -11.06 14.89 -65.99
CA LYS A 412 -9.99 15.77 -66.51
C LYS A 412 -10.32 17.25 -66.73
N LEU A 413 -9.80 18.10 -65.86
CA LEU A 413 -9.56 19.52 -66.17
C LEU A 413 -8.04 19.77 -66.26
N ASP A 414 -7.67 20.48 -67.31
CA ASP A 414 -6.32 20.68 -67.84
C ASP A 414 -5.56 21.76 -67.02
N PRO A 415 -4.33 21.51 -66.52
CA PRO A 415 -3.61 22.44 -65.65
C PRO A 415 -3.14 23.75 -66.31
N ALA A 416 -3.19 23.84 -67.64
CA ALA A 416 -2.52 24.90 -68.39
C ALA A 416 -3.19 26.30 -68.32
N ASN A 417 -4.48 26.39 -68.01
CA ASN A 417 -5.21 27.67 -67.98
C ASN A 417 -5.59 28.14 -66.56
N LEU A 418 -5.07 27.50 -65.51
CA LEU A 418 -5.39 27.85 -64.13
C LEU A 418 -4.44 28.93 -63.54
N PHE A 419 -3.34 29.24 -64.23
CA PHE A 419 -2.30 30.15 -63.74
C PHE A 419 -2.43 31.60 -64.24
N ASP A 420 -3.09 31.85 -65.37
CA ASP A 420 -3.23 33.21 -65.94
C ASP A 420 -4.13 34.14 -65.10
N SER A 421 -5.02 33.59 -64.27
CA SER A 421 -5.88 34.36 -63.36
C SER A 421 -5.23 34.67 -61.99
N LEU A 422 -4.07 34.08 -61.69
CA LEU A 422 -3.29 34.36 -60.47
C LEU A 422 -2.31 35.52 -60.65
N ASP A 423 -1.83 35.77 -61.88
CA ASP A 423 -0.90 36.88 -62.16
C ASP A 423 -1.55 38.27 -62.07
N THR A 424 -2.87 38.37 -62.28
CA THR A 424 -3.63 39.62 -62.07
C THR A 424 -3.79 39.97 -60.59
N LEU A 425 -3.85 38.97 -59.69
CA LEU A 425 -3.84 39.19 -58.23
C LEU A 425 -2.44 39.52 -57.70
N ARG A 426 -1.39 39.00 -58.33
CA ARG A 426 0.01 39.27 -57.98
C ARG A 426 0.45 40.71 -58.34
N GLN A 427 -0.05 41.27 -59.44
CA GLN A 427 0.25 42.67 -59.81
C GLN A 427 -0.44 43.71 -58.91
N ALA A 428 -1.60 43.40 -58.32
CA ALA A 428 -2.28 44.29 -57.38
C ALA A 428 -1.60 44.35 -55.98
N ALA A 429 -0.83 43.31 -55.62
CA ALA A 429 -0.13 43.23 -54.33
C ALA A 429 1.27 43.90 -54.33
N GLY A 430 1.78 44.32 -55.49
CA GLY A 430 3.14 44.81 -55.68
C GLY A 430 3.43 46.26 -55.29
N GLN A 431 2.46 47.04 -54.78
CA GLN A 431 2.67 48.44 -54.39
C GLN A 431 2.65 48.72 -52.87
N ALA A 432 2.63 47.69 -52.02
CA ALA A 432 2.54 47.85 -50.56
C ALA A 432 3.80 47.39 -49.79
N TYR A 433 4.95 47.25 -50.46
CA TYR A 433 6.15 46.59 -49.89
C TYR A 433 7.29 47.54 -49.43
N GLU A 434 7.07 48.85 -49.32
CA GLU A 434 8.14 49.82 -48.96
C GLU A 434 7.77 50.77 -47.81
N VAL A 435 7.18 50.24 -46.71
CA VAL A 435 7.03 50.99 -45.44
C VAL A 435 7.29 50.10 -44.19
N THR A 436 7.81 48.88 -44.36
CA THR A 436 8.15 47.97 -43.25
C THR A 436 9.61 48.06 -42.86
N LYS A 437 10.02 49.20 -42.29
CA LYS A 437 11.31 49.29 -41.57
C LYS A 437 11.34 50.13 -40.29
N SER A 438 10.25 50.80 -39.88
CA SER A 438 10.19 51.52 -38.59
C SER A 438 9.07 51.05 -37.66
N MET A 439 8.76 49.76 -37.68
CA MET A 439 7.64 49.18 -36.92
C MET A 439 8.05 47.93 -36.12
N LEU A 440 9.36 47.68 -36.00
CA LEU A 440 9.92 46.61 -35.18
C LEU A 440 10.32 47.08 -33.76
N GLU A 441 10.16 48.37 -33.47
CA GLU A 441 10.42 48.96 -32.14
C GLU A 441 9.14 49.43 -31.43
N GLY A 442 7.97 49.20 -32.03
CA GLY A 442 6.64 49.48 -31.44
C GLY A 442 5.89 48.22 -31.02
N MET A 443 6.59 47.09 -30.81
CA MET A 443 5.99 45.80 -30.51
C MET A 443 5.55 45.61 -29.05
N GLU A 444 5.85 46.55 -28.14
CA GLU A 444 5.45 46.46 -26.72
C GLU A 444 4.21 47.29 -26.34
N ALA A 445 3.64 48.07 -27.27
CA ALA A 445 2.46 48.87 -27.00
C ALA A 445 1.41 48.67 -28.08
N SER A 446 0.59 47.63 -27.96
CA SER A 446 -0.87 47.72 -28.16
C SER A 446 -1.50 46.34 -28.29
N GLN A 447 -2.01 45.85 -27.15
CA GLN A 447 -3.05 44.83 -27.05
C GLN A 447 -4.45 45.42 -27.33
N LYS A 448 -4.54 46.46 -28.17
CA LYS A 448 -5.79 47.06 -28.64
C LYS A 448 -5.71 47.35 -30.15
N GLY A 449 -6.67 46.79 -30.89
CA GLY A 449 -7.10 47.35 -32.17
C GLY A 449 -6.43 46.79 -33.41
N ARG A 450 -7.07 45.79 -34.01
CA ARG A 450 -7.13 45.65 -35.47
C ARG A 450 -8.55 45.29 -35.85
N PHE A 451 -9.27 46.20 -36.49
CA PHE A 451 -10.19 45.92 -37.61
C PHE A 451 -10.71 47.25 -38.16
N GLY A 452 -10.08 47.76 -39.21
CA GLY A 452 -10.49 49.05 -39.79
C GLY A 452 -9.89 49.24 -41.18
N ALA A 453 -10.28 48.40 -42.14
CA ALA A 453 -10.15 48.65 -43.58
C ALA A 453 -10.84 47.55 -44.43
N MET A 454 -10.98 46.33 -43.90
CA MET A 454 -11.64 45.19 -44.60
C MET A 454 -13.08 44.93 -44.13
N GLN A 455 -13.58 45.65 -43.11
CA GLN A 455 -14.93 45.46 -42.56
C GLN A 455 -16.04 46.10 -43.43
N SER A 456 -15.74 47.15 -44.18
CA SER A 456 -16.77 47.83 -45.00
C SER A 456 -17.22 47.03 -46.22
N LEU A 457 -16.41 46.07 -46.69
CA LEU A 457 -16.74 45.19 -47.83
C LEU A 457 -17.41 43.86 -47.40
N LEU A 458 -17.21 43.43 -46.14
CA LEU A 458 -17.81 42.20 -45.59
C LEU A 458 -19.19 42.43 -44.94
N HIS A 459 -19.60 43.69 -44.72
CA HIS A 459 -20.88 44.04 -44.10
C HIS A 459 -22.11 43.69 -44.97
N GLY A 460 -21.94 43.43 -46.27
CA GLY A 460 -23.04 43.15 -47.19
C GLY A 460 -23.49 41.69 -47.33
N ILE A 461 -22.75 40.72 -46.77
CA ILE A 461 -22.83 39.33 -47.27
C ILE A 461 -23.20 38.27 -46.21
N ARG A 462 -23.18 38.55 -44.90
CA ARG A 462 -23.88 37.70 -43.91
C ARG A 462 -25.22 38.36 -43.58
N LYS A 463 -26.35 37.71 -43.88
CA LYS A 463 -27.71 38.30 -43.83
C LYS A 463 -28.26 38.51 -42.40
N GLY A 464 -27.41 38.96 -41.48
CA GLY A 464 -27.74 39.36 -40.11
C GLY A 464 -26.67 40.33 -39.61
N THR A 465 -27.06 41.52 -39.20
CA THR A 465 -26.17 42.51 -38.57
C THR A 465 -25.71 41.99 -37.22
N LYS A 466 -24.40 42.03 -36.95
CA LYS A 466 -23.85 41.76 -35.62
C LYS A 466 -24.32 42.86 -34.67
N HIS A 467 -25.02 42.49 -33.60
CA HIS A 467 -25.54 43.47 -32.66
C HIS A 467 -24.62 43.68 -31.45
N GLU A 468 -24.45 44.93 -31.06
CA GLU A 468 -23.59 45.32 -29.93
C GLU A 468 -24.10 44.77 -28.59
N TRP A 469 -25.43 44.67 -28.41
CA TRP A 469 -26.04 44.22 -27.16
C TRP A 469 -25.58 42.83 -26.68
N TYR A 470 -25.27 41.91 -27.59
CA TYR A 470 -24.80 40.57 -27.23
C TYR A 470 -23.44 40.64 -26.53
N LEU A 471 -22.48 41.38 -27.11
CA LEU A 471 -21.14 41.52 -26.53
C LEU A 471 -21.19 42.25 -25.19
N THR A 472 -22.06 43.26 -25.06
CA THR A 472 -22.25 43.97 -23.80
C THR A 472 -22.82 43.05 -22.71
N LEU A 473 -23.80 42.19 -23.05
CA LEU A 473 -24.32 41.19 -22.11
C LEU A 473 -23.31 40.11 -21.75
N LEU A 474 -22.50 39.65 -22.72
CA LEU A 474 -21.43 38.69 -22.49
C LEU A 474 -20.40 39.27 -21.51
N ALA A 475 -19.95 40.51 -21.73
CA ALA A 475 -19.03 41.21 -20.84
C ALA A 475 -19.63 41.41 -19.43
N ALA A 476 -20.89 41.82 -19.35
CA ALA A 476 -21.62 41.98 -18.08
C ALA A 476 -21.66 40.66 -17.28
N ARG A 477 -21.91 39.53 -17.94
CA ARG A 477 -21.90 38.21 -17.31
C ARG A 477 -20.51 37.79 -16.84
N THR A 478 -19.47 38.04 -17.64
CA THR A 478 -18.07 37.78 -17.25
C THR A 478 -17.69 38.56 -16.00
N PHE A 479 -18.08 39.84 -15.89
CA PHE A 479 -17.80 40.64 -14.70
C PHE A 479 -18.45 40.06 -13.45
N ILE A 480 -19.71 39.60 -13.51
CA ILE A 480 -20.36 38.95 -12.37
C ILE A 480 -19.67 37.63 -11.99
N GLN A 481 -19.26 36.82 -12.96
CA GLN A 481 -18.48 35.59 -12.69
C GLN A 481 -17.14 35.91 -12.00
N GLU A 482 -16.56 37.07 -12.27
CA GLU A 482 -15.35 37.57 -11.62
C GLU A 482 -15.59 38.27 -10.27
N GLY A 483 -16.85 38.47 -9.84
CA GLY A 483 -17.20 39.22 -8.62
C GLY A 483 -17.12 40.75 -8.77
N ARG A 484 -17.10 41.25 -10.02
CA ARG A 484 -16.91 42.66 -10.39
C ARG A 484 -18.24 43.36 -10.66
N PHE A 485 -19.04 43.51 -9.61
CA PHE A 485 -20.38 44.10 -9.67
C PHE A 485 -20.40 45.59 -9.99
N ILE A 486 -19.35 46.34 -9.61
CA ILE A 486 -19.19 47.76 -9.98
C ILE A 486 -19.05 47.89 -11.50
N GLU A 487 -18.16 47.10 -12.11
CA GLU A 487 -17.96 47.11 -13.56
C GLU A 487 -19.16 46.58 -14.33
N PHE A 488 -19.88 45.59 -13.78
CA PHE A 488 -21.18 45.17 -14.29
C PHE A 488 -22.16 46.35 -14.30
N ASN A 489 -22.35 47.03 -13.17
CA ASN A 489 -23.32 48.12 -13.03
C ASN A 489 -23.01 49.26 -14.01
N ARG A 490 -21.74 49.68 -14.08
CA ARG A 490 -21.27 50.70 -15.04
C ARG A 490 -21.53 50.29 -16.49
N THR A 491 -21.16 49.06 -16.85
CA THR A 491 -21.31 48.55 -18.23
C THR A 491 -22.76 48.51 -18.66
N VAL A 492 -23.67 48.13 -17.77
CA VAL A 492 -25.11 48.06 -18.06
C VAL A 492 -25.73 49.46 -18.17
N CYS A 493 -25.36 50.39 -17.28
CA CYS A 493 -25.91 51.74 -17.27
C CYS A 493 -25.42 52.63 -18.44
N GLU A 494 -24.16 52.45 -18.87
CA GLU A 494 -23.51 53.24 -19.92
C GLU A 494 -23.69 52.62 -21.34
N ALA A 495 -24.34 51.47 -21.46
CA ALA A 495 -24.51 50.77 -22.72
C ALA A 495 -25.29 51.60 -23.75
N GLN A 496 -24.76 51.71 -24.98
CA GLN A 496 -25.44 52.37 -26.10
C GLN A 496 -26.73 51.62 -26.53
N CYS A 497 -26.79 50.32 -26.24
CA CYS A 497 -27.92 49.44 -26.53
C CYS A 497 -28.95 49.32 -25.39
N ARG A 498 -28.89 50.19 -24.37
CA ARG A 498 -29.79 50.12 -23.19
C ARG A 498 -31.30 50.20 -23.51
N ASP A 499 -31.65 50.79 -24.65
CA ASP A 499 -33.04 50.91 -25.13
C ASP A 499 -33.54 49.67 -25.90
N GLU A 500 -32.63 48.75 -26.24
CA GLU A 500 -32.96 47.54 -26.97
C GLU A 500 -33.65 46.52 -26.06
N ARG A 501 -34.79 45.99 -26.52
CA ARG A 501 -35.57 44.99 -25.78
C ARG A 501 -34.74 43.75 -25.40
N ALA A 502 -33.91 43.24 -26.32
CA ALA A 502 -33.09 42.06 -26.08
C ALA A 502 -32.05 42.30 -24.98
N PHE A 503 -31.43 43.49 -24.96
CA PHE A 503 -30.48 43.86 -23.92
C PHE A 503 -31.13 43.86 -22.54
N GLN A 504 -32.28 44.54 -22.39
CA GLN A 504 -33.00 44.64 -21.12
C GLN A 504 -33.46 43.26 -20.60
N LEU A 505 -33.94 42.37 -21.47
CA LEU A 505 -34.31 40.99 -21.11
C LEU A 505 -33.08 40.19 -20.62
N GLY A 506 -31.93 40.37 -21.26
CA GLY A 506 -30.67 39.73 -20.84
C GLY A 506 -30.18 40.22 -19.48
N VAL A 507 -30.29 41.51 -19.19
CA VAL A 507 -29.98 42.09 -17.86
C VAL A 507 -30.89 41.49 -16.79
N CYS A 508 -32.19 41.38 -17.06
CA CYS A 508 -33.15 40.75 -16.13
C CYS A 508 -32.76 39.29 -15.82
N GLN A 509 -32.34 38.53 -16.83
CA GLN A 509 -31.88 37.14 -16.64
C GLN A 509 -30.62 37.06 -15.78
N ILE A 510 -29.65 37.97 -15.99
CA ILE A 510 -28.43 38.03 -15.20
C ILE A 510 -28.73 38.35 -13.72
N LEU A 511 -29.57 39.34 -13.46
CA LEU A 511 -29.94 39.74 -12.09
C LEU A 511 -30.77 38.65 -11.38
N GLY A 512 -31.66 37.97 -12.11
CA GLY A 512 -32.37 36.79 -11.61
C GLY A 512 -31.43 35.66 -11.21
N ASP A 513 -30.39 35.38 -12.01
CA ASP A 513 -29.34 34.39 -11.68
C ASP A 513 -28.58 34.77 -10.39
N VAL A 514 -28.29 36.06 -10.18
CA VAL A 514 -27.61 36.55 -8.97
C VAL A 514 -28.48 36.41 -7.73
N ALA A 515 -29.73 36.89 -7.77
CA ALA A 515 -30.64 36.86 -6.62
C ALA A 515 -30.91 35.43 -6.11
N MET A 516 -30.90 34.45 -7.02
CA MET A 516 -31.15 33.03 -6.73
C MET A 516 -29.96 32.26 -6.16
N ASN A 517 -28.73 32.73 -6.38
CA ASN A 517 -27.54 31.94 -6.06
C ASN A 517 -27.14 32.13 -4.59
N PRO A 518 -27.29 31.12 -3.72
CA PRO A 518 -27.01 31.25 -2.29
C PRO A 518 -25.52 31.38 -1.96
N LEU A 519 -24.65 31.21 -2.95
CA LEU A 519 -23.21 31.44 -2.79
C LEU A 519 -22.87 32.93 -2.66
N TRP A 520 -23.71 33.82 -3.19
CA TRP A 520 -23.57 35.26 -2.97
C TRP A 520 -24.11 35.65 -1.60
N ASP A 521 -23.50 36.66 -0.99
CA ASP A 521 -23.95 37.22 0.27
C ASP A 521 -25.35 37.83 0.14
N LEU A 522 -26.04 37.95 1.29
CA LEU A 522 -27.42 38.42 1.34
C LEU A 522 -27.60 39.80 0.74
N LEU A 523 -26.65 40.72 0.97
CA LEU A 523 -26.73 42.10 0.50
C LEU A 523 -26.66 42.16 -1.03
N THR A 524 -25.71 41.44 -1.65
CA THR A 524 -25.61 41.33 -3.12
C THR A 524 -26.89 40.79 -3.75
N ARG A 525 -27.52 39.80 -3.10
CA ARG A 525 -28.79 39.22 -3.57
C ARG A 525 -29.96 40.20 -3.44
N GLN A 526 -30.02 40.98 -2.36
CA GLN A 526 -31.01 42.05 -2.17
C GLN A 526 -30.82 43.18 -3.19
N HIS A 527 -29.59 43.62 -3.44
CA HIS A 527 -29.27 44.63 -4.46
C HIS A 527 -29.69 44.19 -5.87
N ALA A 528 -29.60 42.89 -6.20
CA ALA A 528 -30.11 42.39 -7.48
C ALA A 528 -31.64 42.52 -7.59
N VAL A 529 -32.37 42.32 -6.49
CA VAL A 529 -33.84 42.54 -6.40
C VAL A 529 -34.16 44.03 -6.51
N ASP A 530 -33.41 44.89 -5.84
CA ASP A 530 -33.58 46.35 -5.91
C ASP A 530 -33.35 46.88 -7.33
N PHE A 531 -32.34 46.34 -8.03
CA PHE A 531 -32.06 46.68 -9.43
C PHE A 531 -33.24 46.29 -10.34
N LEU A 532 -33.81 45.10 -10.16
CA LEU A 532 -35.01 44.67 -10.90
C LEU A 532 -36.20 45.58 -10.62
N GLY A 533 -36.41 45.98 -9.37
CA GLY A 533 -37.44 46.94 -8.98
C GLY A 533 -37.25 48.33 -9.61
N ALA A 534 -36.00 48.81 -9.65
CA ALA A 534 -35.64 50.08 -10.26
C ALA A 534 -35.86 50.07 -11.80
N LEU A 535 -35.52 48.95 -12.48
CA LEU A 535 -35.83 48.73 -13.91
C LEU A 535 -37.34 48.80 -14.21
N PHE A 536 -38.19 48.38 -13.28
CA PHE A 536 -39.65 48.44 -13.45
C PHE A 536 -40.22 49.86 -13.36
N ARG A 537 -39.70 50.69 -12.44
CA ARG A 537 -40.26 52.03 -12.09
C ARG A 537 -40.02 53.13 -13.14
N THR A 538 -39.37 52.83 -14.26
CA THR A 538 -38.99 53.78 -15.33
C THR A 538 -37.83 54.68 -14.92
N ILE A 539 -36.65 54.48 -15.54
CA ILE A 539 -35.47 55.34 -15.35
C ILE A 539 -35.40 56.34 -16.51
N SER A 540 -34.98 57.57 -16.24
CA SER A 540 -34.68 58.56 -17.26
C SER A 540 -33.64 58.00 -18.26
N GLY A 541 -34.01 57.93 -19.54
CA GLY A 541 -33.11 57.50 -20.62
C GLY A 541 -33.17 56.02 -21.00
N TRP A 542 -34.12 55.23 -20.46
CA TRP A 542 -34.40 53.85 -20.89
C TRP A 542 -35.82 53.74 -21.49
N ARG A 543 -35.94 53.16 -22.69
CA ARG A 543 -37.22 52.86 -23.33
C ARG A 543 -37.91 51.69 -22.65
N GLN A 544 -39.20 51.83 -22.32
CA GLN A 544 -39.98 50.75 -21.71
C GLN A 544 -40.61 49.82 -22.75
N HIS A 545 -40.46 48.52 -22.51
CA HIS A 545 -41.13 47.46 -23.26
C HIS A 545 -42.05 46.67 -22.31
N LEU A 546 -43.26 46.36 -22.75
CA LEU A 546 -44.26 45.67 -21.93
C LEU A 546 -43.77 44.28 -21.52
N GLU A 547 -43.05 43.60 -22.40
CA GLU A 547 -42.53 42.25 -22.17
C GLU A 547 -41.41 42.22 -21.12
N VAL A 548 -40.64 43.32 -20.99
CA VAL A 548 -39.61 43.45 -19.95
C VAL A 548 -40.25 43.62 -18.58
N LYS A 549 -41.31 44.44 -18.46
CA LYS A 549 -42.08 44.56 -17.21
C LYS A 549 -42.72 43.25 -16.79
N GLN A 550 -43.27 42.50 -17.76
CA GLN A 550 -43.81 41.16 -17.50
C GLN A 550 -42.72 40.20 -17.02
N CYS A 551 -41.53 40.22 -17.64
CA CYS A 551 -40.40 39.40 -17.21
C CYS A 551 -39.95 39.73 -15.77
N ILE A 552 -39.80 41.02 -15.44
CA ILE A 552 -39.44 41.47 -14.08
C ILE A 552 -40.49 41.02 -13.06
N PHE A 553 -41.77 41.17 -13.38
CA PHE A 553 -42.87 40.74 -12.51
C PHE A 553 -42.83 39.22 -12.24
N VAL A 554 -42.59 38.41 -13.27
CA VAL A 554 -42.46 36.95 -13.14
C VAL A 554 -41.25 36.59 -12.27
N LEU A 555 -40.11 37.25 -12.47
CA LEU A 555 -38.89 37.01 -11.67
C LEU A 555 -39.11 37.35 -10.19
N LEU A 556 -39.67 38.53 -9.89
CA LEU A 556 -39.94 38.95 -8.51
C LEU A 556 -40.96 38.02 -7.82
N THR A 557 -41.99 37.55 -8.55
CA THR A 557 -42.98 36.60 -8.04
C THR A 557 -42.36 35.23 -7.73
N GLN A 558 -41.34 34.81 -8.47
CA GLN A 558 -40.62 33.57 -8.16
C GLN A 558 -39.67 33.73 -6.98
N LEU A 559 -39.01 34.88 -6.86
CA LEU A 559 -38.14 35.19 -5.74
C LEU A 559 -38.92 35.27 -4.41
N SER A 560 -40.17 35.73 -4.43
CA SER A 560 -41.06 35.71 -3.24
C SER A 560 -41.57 34.30 -2.87
N GLY A 561 -41.37 33.30 -3.73
CA GLY A 561 -41.70 31.89 -3.47
C GLY A 561 -40.55 31.07 -2.86
N LEU A 562 -39.38 31.66 -2.61
CA LEU A 562 -38.20 30.96 -2.09
C LEU A 562 -38.36 30.55 -0.61
N GLN A 563 -37.61 29.50 -0.20
CA GLN A 563 -37.52 29.10 1.21
C GLN A 563 -36.69 30.07 2.07
N ASP A 564 -35.81 30.86 1.45
CA ASP A 564 -35.00 31.88 2.11
C ASP A 564 -35.85 33.09 2.50
N ALA A 565 -36.21 33.20 3.78
CA ALA A 565 -37.13 34.20 4.31
C ALA A 565 -36.70 35.64 4.00
N THR A 566 -35.39 35.92 3.98
CA THR A 566 -34.87 37.29 3.87
C THR A 566 -34.96 37.87 2.46
N VAL A 567 -34.62 37.09 1.43
CA VAL A 567 -34.78 37.49 0.02
C VAL A 567 -36.26 37.45 -0.38
N LYS A 568 -37.01 36.48 0.15
CA LYS A 568 -38.46 36.38 -0.03
C LYS A 568 -39.16 37.65 0.45
N ASP A 569 -38.92 38.06 1.69
CA ASP A 569 -39.60 39.21 2.29
C ASP A 569 -39.22 40.50 1.55
N HIS A 570 -37.95 40.64 1.15
CA HIS A 570 -37.48 41.80 0.36
C HIS A 570 -38.13 41.87 -1.03
N ALA A 571 -38.22 40.75 -1.75
CA ALA A 571 -38.91 40.69 -3.04
C ALA A 571 -40.42 40.99 -2.91
N LEU A 572 -41.04 40.59 -1.78
CA LEU A 572 -42.44 40.85 -1.49
C LEU A 572 -42.70 42.34 -1.23
N VAL A 573 -41.80 43.02 -0.52
CA VAL A 573 -41.85 44.48 -0.32
C VAL A 573 -41.73 45.21 -1.66
N VAL A 574 -40.75 44.85 -2.49
CA VAL A 574 -40.58 45.47 -3.83
C VAL A 574 -41.80 45.21 -4.71
N LEU A 575 -42.44 44.03 -4.64
CA LEU A 575 -43.69 43.74 -5.35
C LEU A 575 -44.89 44.56 -4.86
N GLN A 576 -45.01 44.80 -3.54
CA GLN A 576 -46.10 45.57 -2.94
C GLN A 576 -46.00 47.07 -3.29
N ASP A 577 -44.79 47.59 -3.40
CA ASP A 577 -44.55 48.99 -3.79
C ASP A 577 -44.84 49.29 -5.28
N LEU A 578 -44.94 48.25 -6.12
CA LEU A 578 -45.22 48.39 -7.55
C LEU A 578 -46.75 48.33 -7.74
N ASP A 579 -47.40 49.50 -7.83
CA ASP A 579 -48.86 49.64 -7.95
C ASP A 579 -49.38 49.00 -9.26
N LEU A 580 -49.88 47.76 -9.17
CA LEU A 580 -50.19 46.88 -10.30
C LEU A 580 -51.69 46.90 -10.66
N GLU A 581 -52.20 48.04 -11.12
CA GLU A 581 -53.52 48.06 -11.76
C GLU A 581 -53.42 47.54 -13.21
N GLY A 582 -53.79 46.26 -13.42
CA GLY A 582 -54.27 45.78 -14.73
C GLY A 582 -53.40 44.80 -15.55
N THR A 583 -52.39 44.13 -15.00
CA THR A 583 -51.70 43.04 -15.73
C THR A 583 -52.44 41.72 -15.58
N THR A 584 -53.35 41.41 -16.52
CA THR A 584 -54.03 40.11 -16.60
C THR A 584 -53.04 38.97 -16.81
N THR A 585 -53.09 37.99 -15.91
CA THR A 585 -52.27 36.78 -15.82
C THR A 585 -52.65 35.75 -16.87
N SER A 586 -51.90 35.70 -17.97
CA SER A 586 -51.77 34.51 -18.82
C SER A 586 -50.47 34.57 -19.60
N ALA A 587 -49.34 34.33 -18.92
CA ALA A 587 -48.05 34.14 -19.58
C ALA A 587 -47.28 33.03 -18.86
N ALA A 588 -46.62 32.18 -19.65
CA ALA A 588 -45.98 30.94 -19.23
C ALA A 588 -45.04 31.12 -18.03
N THR A 589 -45.16 30.21 -17.07
CA THR A 589 -44.36 30.17 -15.84
C THR A 589 -42.98 29.60 -16.18
N TYR A 590 -41.94 30.43 -16.22
CA TYR A 590 -40.58 29.98 -16.57
C TYR A 590 -39.67 29.93 -15.34
N PRO A 591 -39.23 28.75 -14.88
CA PRO A 591 -38.53 28.65 -13.60
C PRO A 591 -37.08 29.16 -13.66
N LEU A 592 -36.75 30.04 -12.72
CA LEU A 592 -35.40 30.30 -12.24
C LEU A 592 -34.76 29.01 -11.67
N LYS A 593 -34.23 28.15 -12.54
CA LYS A 593 -33.40 27.01 -12.16
C LYS A 593 -32.15 26.98 -13.03
N SER A 594 -31.21 27.88 -12.78
CA SER A 594 -29.99 27.98 -13.59
C SER A 594 -28.78 27.23 -13.01
N ARG A 595 -28.82 26.78 -11.75
CA ARG A 595 -27.69 26.04 -11.13
C ARG A 595 -28.12 24.89 -10.22
N LEU A 596 -27.44 23.75 -10.35
CA LEU A 596 -27.43 22.69 -9.34
C LEU A 596 -26.89 23.25 -8.03
N LEU A 597 -27.64 23.04 -6.95
CA LEU A 597 -27.24 23.41 -5.59
C LEU A 597 -26.21 22.42 -5.04
N ALA A 598 -25.52 22.81 -3.98
CA ALA A 598 -24.60 21.92 -3.31
C ALA A 598 -25.30 20.66 -2.76
N PRO A 599 -24.67 19.48 -2.85
CA PRO A 599 -25.29 18.23 -2.47
C PRO A 599 -25.55 18.19 -0.95
N GLU A 600 -26.78 17.86 -0.56
CA GLU A 600 -27.12 17.62 0.86
C GLU A 600 -26.55 16.29 1.37
N SER A 601 -26.11 15.39 0.48
CA SER A 601 -25.51 14.10 0.82
C SER A 601 -24.36 13.76 -0.12
N SER A 602 -23.34 13.03 0.37
CA SER A 602 -22.14 12.66 -0.41
C SER A 602 -22.03 11.13 -0.64
N PRO A 603 -22.98 10.51 -1.38
CA PRO A 603 -23.04 9.06 -1.57
C PRO A 603 -21.84 8.49 -2.35
N LEU A 604 -21.25 9.23 -3.30
CA LEU A 604 -20.05 8.78 -4.01
C LEU A 604 -18.81 8.87 -3.13
N LEU A 605 -18.67 9.91 -2.31
CA LEU A 605 -17.59 9.99 -1.33
C LEU A 605 -17.67 8.82 -0.34
N ILE A 606 -18.87 8.51 0.17
CA ILE A 606 -19.06 7.37 1.07
C ILE A 606 -18.67 6.05 0.38
N ARG A 607 -19.04 5.86 -0.90
CA ARG A 607 -18.64 4.67 -1.68
C ARG A 607 -17.14 4.63 -1.96
N ALA A 608 -16.55 5.75 -2.36
CA ALA A 608 -15.11 5.88 -2.57
C ALA A 608 -14.35 5.55 -1.28
N GLN A 609 -14.77 6.09 -0.14
CA GLN A 609 -14.18 5.82 1.17
C GLN A 609 -14.35 4.37 1.65
N LYS A 610 -15.48 3.72 1.34
CA LYS A 610 -15.72 2.30 1.70
C LYS A 610 -14.73 1.33 1.06
N ILE A 611 -14.12 1.66 -0.08
CA ILE A 611 -13.23 0.77 -0.83
C ILE A 611 -11.74 0.92 -0.40
N GLN A 612 -11.36 1.94 0.38
CA GLN A 612 -10.06 2.59 0.11
C GLN A 612 -9.17 3.09 1.25
N TYR A 613 -9.63 3.11 2.51
CA TYR A 613 -8.69 3.38 3.62
C TYR A 613 -7.63 2.26 3.74
N LEU A 614 -8.05 1.03 3.42
CA LEU A 614 -7.19 -0.16 3.46
C LEU A 614 -6.04 -0.15 2.44
N GLU A 615 -6.28 0.26 1.19
CA GLU A 615 -5.22 0.32 0.16
C GLU A 615 -4.22 1.44 0.45
N HIS A 616 -4.66 2.53 1.07
CA HIS A 616 -3.78 3.59 1.54
C HIS A 616 -2.88 3.11 2.68
N ASP A 617 -3.44 2.45 3.70
CA ASP A 617 -2.65 1.87 4.80
C ASP A 617 -1.68 0.78 4.30
N LEU A 618 -2.11 -0.06 3.38
CA LEU A 618 -1.23 -1.05 2.72
C LEU A 618 -0.11 -0.36 1.93
N ARG A 619 -0.38 0.78 1.27
CA ARG A 619 0.65 1.57 0.58
C ARG A 619 1.65 2.18 1.57
N ARG A 620 1.18 2.69 2.72
CA ARG A 620 2.05 3.19 3.81
C ARG A 620 3.01 2.11 4.29
N VAL A 621 2.48 0.94 4.66
CA VAL A 621 3.28 -0.20 5.12
C VAL A 621 4.25 -0.66 4.03
N ARG A 622 3.81 -0.72 2.76
CA ARG A 622 4.67 -1.07 1.63
C ARG A 622 5.88 -0.14 1.50
N LEU A 623 5.69 1.18 1.59
CA LEU A 623 6.77 2.15 1.49
C LEU A 623 7.74 2.03 2.66
N GLN A 624 7.22 1.94 3.89
CA GLN A 624 8.02 1.75 5.09
C GLN A 624 8.88 0.48 5.00
N ARG A 625 8.29 -0.65 4.61
CA ARG A 625 9.01 -1.92 4.45
C ARG A 625 10.07 -1.88 3.35
N LEU A 626 9.82 -1.18 2.25
CA LEU A 626 10.80 -1.01 1.17
C LEU A 626 12.01 -0.16 1.59
N GLU A 627 11.82 0.79 2.50
CA GLU A 627 12.93 1.54 3.12
C GLU A 627 13.71 0.66 4.10
N GLU A 628 13.02 -0.09 4.96
CA GLU A 628 13.62 -1.03 5.93
C GLU A 628 14.41 -2.17 5.25
N ALA A 629 14.02 -2.58 4.04
CA ALA A 629 14.64 -3.67 3.30
C ALA A 629 15.86 -3.26 2.44
N ARG A 630 16.39 -2.03 2.59
CA ARG A 630 17.64 -1.63 1.91
C ARG A 630 18.83 -2.40 2.45
N LEU A 631 19.22 -3.45 1.73
CA LEU A 631 20.42 -4.23 1.99
C LEU A 631 21.62 -3.62 1.25
N HIS A 632 22.72 -3.37 1.97
CA HIS A 632 23.96 -2.84 1.36
C HIS A 632 24.70 -3.89 0.50
N ILE A 633 24.58 -5.17 0.85
CA ILE A 633 25.18 -6.29 0.10
C ILE A 633 24.14 -7.40 0.02
N TYR A 634 23.96 -7.96 -1.18
CA TYR A 634 23.11 -9.12 -1.39
C TYR A 634 23.72 -10.06 -2.44
N ILE A 635 24.00 -11.29 -2.02
CA ILE A 635 24.44 -12.37 -2.89
C ILE A 635 23.32 -13.41 -2.95
N PRO A 636 22.82 -13.77 -4.15
CA PRO A 636 21.80 -14.80 -4.30
C PRO A 636 22.27 -16.13 -3.69
N PRO A 637 21.53 -16.71 -2.73
CA PRO A 637 21.91 -17.99 -2.13
C PRO A 637 21.59 -19.14 -3.08
N MET A 638 22.50 -20.12 -3.08
CA MET A 638 22.26 -21.43 -3.70
C MET A 638 21.59 -22.35 -2.67
N ALA A 639 20.78 -23.29 -3.13
CA ALA A 639 20.12 -24.26 -2.28
C ALA A 639 20.07 -25.64 -2.93
N LYS A 640 19.89 -26.67 -2.11
CA LYS A 640 19.56 -28.04 -2.53
C LYS A 640 18.15 -28.41 -2.09
N ALA A 641 17.59 -29.43 -2.72
CA ALA A 641 16.18 -29.77 -2.55
C ALA A 641 15.81 -30.20 -1.12
N ASN A 642 16.69 -30.92 -0.42
CA ASN A 642 16.44 -31.38 0.95
C ASN A 642 17.74 -31.75 1.67
N LEU A 643 17.66 -32.14 2.94
CA LEU A 643 18.83 -32.55 3.73
C LEU A 643 19.55 -33.78 3.17
N GLN A 644 18.83 -34.66 2.47
CA GLN A 644 19.36 -35.91 1.90
C GLN A 644 19.91 -35.73 0.47
N ALA A 645 19.61 -34.59 -0.18
CA ALA A 645 20.07 -34.29 -1.52
C ALA A 645 21.60 -34.13 -1.55
N PRO A 646 22.25 -34.58 -2.65
CA PRO A 646 23.70 -34.46 -2.81
C PRO A 646 24.11 -32.97 -2.87
N ASP A 647 25.29 -32.66 -2.34
CA ASP A 647 25.79 -31.27 -2.27
C ASP A 647 26.19 -30.69 -3.63
N GLU A 648 26.19 -31.50 -4.69
CA GLU A 648 26.46 -31.08 -6.07
C GLU A 648 25.21 -30.60 -6.82
N ASP A 649 24.01 -30.98 -6.36
CA ASP A 649 22.74 -30.63 -7.00
C ASP A 649 22.19 -29.32 -6.42
N LEU A 650 22.79 -28.22 -6.87
CA LEU A 650 22.50 -26.87 -6.39
C LEU A 650 21.70 -26.05 -7.42
N PHE A 651 20.69 -25.34 -6.93
CA PHE A 651 19.89 -24.40 -7.71
C PHE A 651 19.80 -23.04 -7.01
N LEU A 652 19.39 -22.00 -7.76
CA LEU A 652 19.12 -20.68 -7.20
C LEU A 652 17.84 -20.71 -6.34
N LEU A 653 17.96 -20.37 -5.06
CA LEU A 653 16.83 -20.45 -4.13
C LEU A 653 15.64 -19.57 -4.56
N MET A 654 15.90 -18.41 -5.16
CA MET A 654 14.84 -17.52 -5.66
C MET A 654 13.97 -18.18 -6.75
N ASP A 655 14.56 -18.99 -7.62
CA ASP A 655 13.85 -19.60 -8.74
C ASP A 655 12.88 -20.67 -8.22
N ASN A 656 13.33 -21.46 -7.26
CA ASN A 656 12.50 -22.45 -6.58
C ASN A 656 11.38 -21.80 -5.74
N VAL A 657 11.64 -20.67 -5.06
CA VAL A 657 10.57 -19.89 -4.40
C VAL A 657 9.54 -19.37 -5.41
N GLN A 658 9.96 -18.93 -6.60
CA GLN A 658 9.03 -18.49 -7.64
C GLN A 658 8.18 -19.64 -8.20
N GLU A 659 8.76 -20.83 -8.36
CA GLU A 659 8.05 -22.06 -8.70
C GLU A 659 7.02 -22.42 -7.60
N PHE A 660 7.42 -22.39 -6.33
CA PHE A 660 6.52 -22.58 -5.20
C PHE A 660 5.34 -21.58 -5.21
N LEU A 661 5.62 -20.29 -5.40
CA LEU A 661 4.60 -19.24 -5.43
C LEU A 661 3.62 -19.38 -6.61
N SER A 662 4.02 -20.03 -7.70
CA SER A 662 3.15 -20.31 -8.86
C SER A 662 2.43 -21.66 -8.81
N SER A 663 2.89 -22.61 -7.99
CA SER A 663 2.28 -23.94 -7.80
C SER A 663 1.06 -23.96 -6.87
N ASP A 664 0.45 -25.13 -6.65
CA ASP A 664 -0.62 -25.32 -5.64
C ASP A 664 -0.09 -25.60 -4.22
N ARG A 665 1.24 -25.58 -4.03
CA ARG A 665 1.89 -25.76 -2.72
C ARG A 665 1.56 -24.59 -1.78
N GLN A 666 1.50 -24.88 -0.49
CA GLN A 666 1.04 -23.94 0.55
C GLN A 666 2.13 -23.52 1.52
N VAL A 667 3.03 -24.43 1.88
CA VAL A 667 4.12 -24.17 2.83
C VAL A 667 5.46 -24.53 2.21
N MET A 668 6.41 -23.62 2.25
CA MET A 668 7.81 -23.84 1.89
C MET A 668 8.72 -23.65 3.10
N LEU A 669 9.49 -24.67 3.44
CA LEU A 669 10.47 -24.65 4.51
C LEU A 669 11.87 -24.38 3.96
N ILE A 670 12.46 -23.25 4.35
CA ILE A 670 13.83 -22.89 4.00
C ILE A 670 14.75 -23.19 5.20
N LEU A 671 15.63 -24.15 5.02
CA LEU A 671 16.60 -24.59 6.00
C LEU A 671 17.97 -24.00 5.71
N GLY A 672 18.79 -23.86 6.75
CA GLY A 672 20.19 -23.50 6.60
C GLY A 672 20.85 -23.24 7.94
N ASP A 673 22.18 -23.20 7.96
CA ASP A 673 22.93 -22.98 9.20
C ASP A 673 22.73 -21.56 9.76
N SER A 674 23.03 -21.39 11.05
CA SER A 674 23.12 -20.08 11.69
C SER A 674 24.09 -19.18 10.91
N GLY A 675 23.66 -17.98 10.51
CA GLY A 675 24.46 -17.07 9.66
C GLY A 675 24.44 -17.37 8.15
N GLY A 676 23.74 -18.42 7.70
CA GLY A 676 23.65 -18.81 6.29
C GLY A 676 22.91 -17.85 5.34
N GLY A 677 22.39 -16.71 5.84
CA GLY A 677 21.71 -15.71 5.00
C GLY A 677 20.19 -15.86 4.86
N LYS A 678 19.54 -16.73 5.64
CA LYS A 678 18.07 -16.94 5.63
C LYS A 678 17.27 -15.64 5.82
N SER A 679 17.57 -14.87 6.88
CA SER A 679 16.90 -13.61 7.16
C SER A 679 17.13 -12.55 6.08
N THR A 680 18.35 -12.50 5.54
CA THR A 680 18.73 -11.60 4.43
C THR A 680 17.94 -11.93 3.16
N PHE A 681 17.81 -13.23 2.85
CA PHE A 681 16.99 -13.72 1.75
C PHE A 681 15.51 -13.35 1.94
N ASN A 682 14.93 -13.58 3.12
CA ASN A 682 13.53 -13.27 3.39
C ASN A 682 13.21 -11.77 3.23
N LYS A 683 14.08 -10.89 3.71
CA LYS A 683 13.94 -9.43 3.52
C LYS A 683 14.03 -9.04 2.04
N HIS A 684 14.96 -9.65 1.30
CA HIS A 684 15.09 -9.43 -0.14
C HIS A 684 13.85 -9.94 -0.91
N LEU A 685 13.34 -11.11 -0.53
CA LEU A 685 12.13 -11.71 -1.09
C LEU A 685 10.93 -10.79 -0.87
N GLU A 686 10.72 -10.29 0.35
CA GLU A 686 9.66 -9.32 0.65
C GLU A 686 9.80 -8.07 -0.22
N ALA A 687 10.99 -7.47 -0.29
CA ALA A 687 11.23 -6.28 -1.10
C ALA A 687 10.95 -6.50 -2.59
N LYS A 688 11.36 -7.67 -3.14
CA LYS A 688 11.11 -8.04 -4.54
C LYS A 688 9.61 -8.19 -4.80
N LEU A 689 8.88 -8.88 -3.93
CA LEU A 689 7.43 -9.07 -4.04
C LEU A 689 6.66 -7.75 -3.87
N LEU A 690 7.07 -6.91 -2.92
CA LEU A 690 6.49 -5.58 -2.73
C LEU A 690 6.74 -4.68 -3.93
N ARG A 691 7.88 -4.77 -4.63
CA ARG A 691 8.12 -3.98 -5.86
C ARG A 691 7.22 -4.42 -7.00
N SER A 692 6.99 -5.72 -7.17
CA SER A 692 6.12 -6.28 -8.22
C SER A 692 4.64 -6.33 -7.86
N TYR A 693 4.23 -5.86 -6.67
CA TYR A 693 2.84 -5.93 -6.21
C TYR A 693 1.90 -5.07 -7.06
N ILE A 694 0.78 -5.67 -7.49
CA ILE A 694 -0.34 -5.05 -8.19
C ILE A 694 -1.56 -5.14 -7.26
N ILE A 695 -2.39 -4.09 -7.25
CA ILE A 695 -3.62 -4.01 -6.44
C ILE A 695 -4.50 -5.26 -6.67
N GLY A 696 -4.85 -5.97 -5.60
CA GLY A 696 -5.63 -7.22 -5.65
C GLY A 696 -4.79 -8.50 -5.84
N GLY A 697 -3.47 -8.37 -5.98
CA GLY A 697 -2.51 -9.47 -5.97
C GLY A 697 -2.25 -10.04 -4.58
N TRP A 698 -1.23 -10.91 -4.48
CA TRP A 698 -0.76 -11.46 -3.21
C TRP A 698 0.01 -10.40 -2.43
N ILE A 699 -0.39 -10.13 -1.19
CA ILE A 699 0.25 -9.16 -0.31
C ILE A 699 1.37 -9.87 0.47
N PRO A 700 2.65 -9.56 0.24
CA PRO A 700 3.73 -10.11 1.05
C PRO A 700 3.74 -9.45 2.44
N LEU A 701 3.95 -10.26 3.47
CA LEU A 701 4.06 -9.81 4.86
C LEU A 701 5.22 -10.55 5.54
N PHE A 702 6.30 -9.83 5.84
CA PHE A 702 7.41 -10.35 6.65
C PHE A 702 7.10 -10.28 8.14
N ILE A 703 7.26 -11.42 8.80
CA ILE A 703 7.02 -11.61 10.23
C ILE A 703 8.30 -12.15 10.88
N ASN A 704 8.85 -11.37 11.80
CA ASN A 704 9.97 -11.79 12.64
C ASN A 704 9.41 -12.52 13.87
N LEU A 705 9.39 -13.85 13.86
CA LEU A 705 8.72 -14.64 14.90
C LEU A 705 9.24 -14.36 16.33
N PRO A 706 10.55 -14.19 16.57
CA PRO A 706 11.07 -13.92 17.91
C PRO A 706 10.63 -12.57 18.51
N ALA A 707 10.17 -11.64 17.68
CA ALA A 707 9.69 -10.33 18.12
C ALA A 707 8.25 -10.36 18.65
N ILE A 708 7.52 -11.45 18.43
CA ILE A 708 6.13 -11.62 18.86
C ILE A 708 6.09 -12.42 20.15
N ASP A 709 5.30 -11.96 21.12
CA ASP A 709 5.08 -12.71 22.35
C ASP A 709 4.10 -13.87 22.08
N ARG A 710 4.60 -15.12 22.14
CA ARG A 710 3.84 -16.37 21.88
C ARG A 710 3.14 -16.43 20.50
N PRO A 711 3.89 -16.57 19.40
CA PRO A 711 3.38 -16.54 18.00
C PRO A 711 2.52 -17.75 17.56
N VAL A 712 1.80 -18.42 18.47
CA VAL A 712 1.10 -19.69 18.20
C VAL A 712 -0.24 -19.50 17.50
N LYS A 713 -0.97 -18.42 17.80
CA LYS A 713 -2.30 -18.10 17.23
C LYS A 713 -2.38 -16.63 16.86
N GLU A 714 -3.27 -16.31 15.93
CA GLU A 714 -3.58 -14.93 15.50
C GLU A 714 -2.37 -14.13 14.98
N LEU A 715 -1.36 -14.82 14.44
CA LEU A 715 -0.10 -14.24 13.98
C LEU A 715 -0.29 -13.02 13.04
N MET A 716 -1.21 -13.16 12.08
CA MET A 716 -1.53 -12.10 11.12
C MET A 716 -2.23 -10.90 11.78
N THR A 717 -3.13 -11.18 12.72
CA THR A 717 -3.93 -10.16 13.41
C THR A 717 -3.04 -9.31 14.29
N GLU A 718 -2.16 -9.92 15.08
CA GLU A 718 -1.23 -9.19 15.96
C GLU A 718 -0.26 -8.33 15.15
N GLN A 719 0.32 -8.88 14.08
CA GLN A 719 1.21 -8.11 13.20
C GLN A 719 0.51 -6.92 12.53
N LEU A 720 -0.71 -7.10 12.02
CA LEU A 720 -1.44 -5.99 11.42
C LEU A 720 -1.84 -4.93 12.47
N LYS A 721 -2.12 -5.33 13.72
CA LYS A 721 -2.35 -4.38 14.82
C LYS A 721 -1.12 -3.54 15.13
N GLU A 722 0.08 -4.12 15.11
CA GLU A 722 1.34 -3.38 15.27
C GLU A 722 1.54 -2.34 14.16
N HIS A 723 1.10 -2.62 12.93
CA HIS A 723 1.13 -1.69 11.80
C HIS A 723 -0.03 -0.66 11.78
N GLY A 724 -0.86 -0.65 12.82
CA GLY A 724 -1.93 0.33 13.03
C GLY A 724 -3.26 0.01 12.35
N PHE A 725 -3.51 -1.24 11.95
CA PHE A 725 -4.81 -1.63 11.38
C PHE A 725 -5.86 -1.88 12.47
N SER A 726 -7.08 -1.37 12.24
CA SER A 726 -8.24 -1.61 13.11
C SER A 726 -8.86 -3.00 12.92
N GLU A 727 -9.62 -3.47 13.91
CA GLU A 727 -10.25 -4.79 13.88
C GLU A 727 -11.20 -4.97 12.66
N ALA A 728 -11.91 -3.91 12.27
CA ALA A 728 -12.80 -3.93 11.10
C ALA A 728 -12.01 -4.14 9.78
N GLN A 729 -10.85 -3.49 9.66
CA GLN A 729 -9.97 -3.63 8.48
C GLN A 729 -9.34 -5.01 8.41
N ILE A 730 -8.93 -5.56 9.55
CA ILE A 730 -8.37 -6.91 9.64
C ILE A 730 -9.41 -7.94 9.17
N GLN A 731 -10.67 -7.79 9.58
CA GLN A 731 -11.74 -8.67 9.15
C GLN A 731 -12.00 -8.56 7.63
N GLU A 732 -11.92 -7.37 7.06
CA GLU A 732 -12.02 -7.16 5.62
C GLU A 732 -10.88 -7.85 4.85
N LEU A 733 -9.63 -7.65 5.29
CA LEU A 733 -8.43 -8.28 4.73
C LEU A 733 -8.55 -9.81 4.78
N LYS A 734 -9.01 -10.33 5.91
CA LYS A 734 -9.15 -11.77 6.17
C LYS A 734 -10.14 -12.43 5.21
N GLN A 735 -11.22 -11.75 4.84
CA GLN A 735 -12.25 -12.30 3.95
C GLN A 735 -11.90 -12.17 2.46
N HIS A 736 -11.28 -11.06 2.05
CA HIS A 736 -11.18 -10.69 0.63
C HIS A 736 -9.76 -10.71 0.04
N ARG A 737 -8.70 -10.72 0.87
CA ARG A 737 -7.31 -10.64 0.39
C ARG A 737 -6.53 -11.94 0.57
N ARG A 738 -5.41 -12.02 -0.16
CA ARG A 738 -4.48 -13.16 -0.18
C ARG A 738 -3.10 -12.68 0.25
N PHE A 739 -2.42 -13.46 1.09
CA PHE A 739 -1.13 -13.08 1.67
C PHE A 739 -0.03 -14.09 1.35
N ILE A 740 1.19 -13.60 1.14
CA ILE A 740 2.41 -14.39 1.20
C ILE A 740 3.05 -14.07 2.53
N VAL A 741 2.99 -15.00 3.48
CA VAL A 741 3.51 -14.82 4.83
C VAL A 741 4.92 -15.37 4.88
N ILE A 742 5.89 -14.48 5.17
CA ILE A 742 7.30 -14.82 5.25
C ILE A 742 7.69 -14.80 6.73
N CYS A 743 7.77 -15.97 7.34
CA CYS A 743 8.11 -16.13 8.75
C CYS A 743 9.60 -16.41 8.92
N ASP A 744 10.28 -15.57 9.70
CA ASP A 744 11.70 -15.70 9.99
C ASP A 744 11.96 -16.07 11.46
N GLY A 745 12.86 -17.02 11.68
CA GLY A 745 13.33 -17.39 13.03
C GLY A 745 12.41 -18.33 13.81
N TYR A 746 11.94 -19.42 13.19
CA TYR A 746 11.09 -20.41 13.87
C TYR A 746 11.79 -21.06 15.08
N ASP A 747 13.07 -21.40 14.94
CA ASP A 747 13.91 -21.96 16.01
C ASP A 747 14.12 -20.97 17.16
N GLU A 748 14.31 -19.69 16.85
CA GLU A 748 14.57 -18.63 17.84
C GLU A 748 13.33 -18.30 18.69
N SER A 749 12.14 -18.72 18.26
CA SER A 749 10.87 -18.55 18.97
C SER A 749 10.50 -19.76 19.83
N GLN A 750 11.36 -20.79 19.88
CA GLN A 750 11.18 -22.03 20.67
C GLN A 750 9.87 -22.78 20.37
N LEU A 751 9.39 -22.64 19.14
CA LEU A 751 8.17 -23.30 18.71
C LEU A 751 8.43 -24.77 18.38
N THR A 752 7.48 -25.61 18.76
CA THR A 752 7.43 -27.02 18.35
C THR A 752 6.13 -27.37 17.61
N THR A 753 5.26 -26.38 17.43
CA THR A 753 3.92 -26.51 16.86
C THR A 753 3.86 -26.10 15.40
N ASN A 754 2.86 -26.62 14.70
CA ASN A 754 2.63 -26.33 13.29
C ASN A 754 1.86 -25.03 13.10
N LEU A 755 2.59 -23.94 12.83
CA LEU A 755 2.03 -22.58 12.71
C LEU A 755 0.93 -22.46 11.65
N HIS A 756 1.06 -23.19 10.54
CA HIS A 756 0.06 -23.19 9.48
C HIS A 756 -1.27 -23.76 10.00
N THR A 757 -1.21 -24.89 10.71
CA THR A 757 -2.37 -25.59 11.25
C THR A 757 -2.97 -24.85 12.45
N THR A 758 -2.15 -24.33 13.37
CA THR A 758 -2.63 -23.63 14.57
C THR A 758 -3.32 -22.30 14.25
N ASN A 759 -2.90 -21.61 13.19
CA ASN A 759 -3.53 -20.38 12.71
C ASN A 759 -4.70 -20.61 11.75
N LEU A 760 -5.08 -21.87 11.49
CA LEU A 760 -6.24 -22.25 10.68
C LEU A 760 -6.20 -21.66 9.25
N PHE A 761 -5.00 -21.50 8.68
CA PHE A 761 -4.84 -20.90 7.36
C PHE A 761 -5.56 -21.70 6.27
N ASN A 762 -6.10 -20.98 5.29
CA ASN A 762 -6.87 -21.47 4.14
C ASN A 762 -8.17 -22.24 4.46
N ARG A 763 -8.64 -22.21 5.72
CA ARG A 763 -9.98 -22.71 6.05
C ARG A 763 -11.08 -21.71 5.66
N PRO A 764 -12.33 -22.16 5.45
CA PRO A 764 -13.45 -21.26 5.15
C PRO A 764 -13.59 -20.14 6.19
N GLY A 765 -13.65 -18.88 5.74
CA GLY A 765 -13.74 -17.71 6.62
C GLY A 765 -12.45 -17.31 7.35
N GLN A 766 -11.32 -17.96 7.03
CA GLN A 766 -9.99 -17.64 7.58
C GLN A 766 -9.07 -17.05 6.50
N TRP A 767 -7.85 -16.67 6.91
CA TRP A 767 -6.84 -16.06 6.04
C TRP A 767 -6.45 -16.97 4.87
N LYS A 768 -6.38 -16.41 3.65
CA LYS A 768 -5.85 -17.08 2.45
C LYS A 768 -4.36 -16.82 2.32
N VAL A 769 -3.52 -17.83 2.53
CA VAL A 769 -2.08 -17.67 2.76
C VAL A 769 -1.27 -18.71 1.99
N LYS A 770 -0.16 -18.26 1.40
CA LYS A 770 1.03 -19.09 1.15
C LYS A 770 2.11 -18.72 2.15
N MET A 771 2.76 -19.71 2.74
CA MET A 771 3.70 -19.53 3.83
C MET A 771 5.11 -19.93 3.41
N VAL A 772 6.07 -19.03 3.63
CA VAL A 772 7.51 -19.33 3.57
C VAL A 772 8.03 -19.23 5.00
N ILE A 773 8.66 -20.29 5.50
CA ILE A 773 9.16 -20.33 6.88
C ILE A 773 10.63 -20.74 6.91
N THR A 774 11.45 -20.02 7.68
CA THR A 774 12.86 -20.36 7.86
C THR A 774 13.12 -21.03 9.21
N CYS A 775 14.02 -21.99 9.21
CA CYS A 775 14.48 -22.67 10.42
C CYS A 775 15.95 -23.08 10.30
N ARG A 776 16.67 -23.15 11.42
CA ARG A 776 18.01 -23.72 11.46
C ARG A 776 17.99 -25.25 11.37
N THR A 777 18.89 -25.78 10.56
CA THR A 777 19.10 -27.23 10.37
C THR A 777 19.37 -27.97 11.68
N GLN A 778 20.09 -27.34 12.61
CA GLN A 778 20.49 -27.96 13.89
C GLN A 778 19.33 -28.17 14.87
N TYR A 779 18.21 -27.46 14.71
CA TYR A 779 17.07 -27.49 15.65
C TYR A 779 15.95 -28.43 15.17
N LEU A 780 16.22 -29.19 14.10
CA LEU A 780 15.30 -30.15 13.51
C LEU A 780 15.47 -31.52 14.20
N GLY A 781 14.36 -32.06 14.71
CA GLY A 781 14.31 -33.45 15.19
C GLY A 781 14.01 -34.45 14.07
N PRO A 782 14.07 -35.77 14.31
CA PRO A 782 13.91 -36.80 13.27
C PRO A 782 12.58 -36.72 12.50
N ASN A 783 11.51 -36.21 13.12
CA ASN A 783 10.19 -36.03 12.51
C ASN A 783 9.80 -34.55 12.34
N TYR A 784 10.77 -33.69 12.00
CA TYR A 784 10.54 -32.24 11.93
C TYR A 784 9.51 -31.84 10.87
N ARG A 785 9.37 -32.58 9.76
CA ARG A 785 8.42 -32.24 8.67
C ARG A 785 6.99 -32.13 9.18
N ASN A 786 6.58 -32.93 10.16
CA ASN A 786 5.25 -32.85 10.78
C ASN A 786 4.96 -31.50 11.45
N ARG A 787 6.01 -30.77 11.85
CA ARG A 787 5.89 -29.41 12.44
C ARG A 787 5.59 -28.35 11.39
N PHE A 788 5.73 -28.62 10.09
CA PHE A 788 5.55 -27.62 9.03
C PHE A 788 4.51 -28.03 7.98
N MET A 789 4.33 -29.33 7.74
CA MET A 789 3.40 -29.84 6.74
C MET A 789 1.94 -29.47 7.04
N PRO A 790 1.19 -28.88 6.09
CA PRO A 790 -0.24 -28.67 6.25
C PRO A 790 -0.97 -29.99 6.50
N GLN A 791 -1.97 -29.99 7.39
CA GLN A 791 -2.88 -31.13 7.51
C GLN A 791 -3.76 -31.21 6.25
N GLY A 792 -3.72 -32.35 5.55
CA GLY A 792 -4.61 -32.61 4.43
C GLY A 792 -6.06 -32.70 4.92
N GLY A 793 -6.96 -31.99 4.26
CA GLY A 793 -8.39 -32.04 4.52
C GLY A 793 -9.18 -31.58 3.30
N ASP A 794 -10.50 -31.74 3.33
CA ASP A 794 -11.43 -31.54 2.20
C ASP A 794 -11.40 -30.14 1.55
N HIS A 795 -10.65 -29.20 2.11
CA HIS A 795 -10.47 -27.83 1.63
C HIS A 795 -9.24 -27.65 0.72
N TYR A 796 -8.44 -28.70 0.51
CA TYR A 796 -7.36 -28.74 -0.46
C TYR A 796 -7.62 -29.80 -1.53
N ASP A 797 -7.34 -29.45 -2.79
CA ASP A 797 -7.55 -30.36 -3.93
C ASP A 797 -6.49 -31.47 -4.04
N CYS A 798 -5.39 -31.36 -3.29
CA CYS A 798 -4.27 -32.31 -3.32
C CYS A 798 -3.86 -32.78 -1.91
N PRO A 799 -3.28 -33.99 -1.79
CA PRO A 799 -2.93 -34.58 -0.50
C PRO A 799 -1.79 -33.81 0.20
N ALA A 800 -1.76 -33.87 1.53
CA ALA A 800 -0.79 -33.17 2.40
C ALA A 800 0.68 -33.14 1.92
N PRO A 801 1.31 -34.25 1.47
CA PRO A 801 2.70 -34.22 0.99
C PRO A 801 2.91 -33.32 -0.23
N ASN A 802 1.89 -33.14 -1.08
CA ASN A 802 1.98 -32.29 -2.26
C ASN A 802 1.77 -30.79 -1.94
N LEU A 803 1.38 -30.45 -0.71
CA LEU A 803 1.19 -29.07 -0.24
C LEU A 803 2.47 -28.47 0.37
N PHE A 804 3.51 -29.29 0.56
CA PHE A 804 4.75 -28.93 1.25
C PHE A 804 5.95 -28.95 0.31
N ASP A 805 6.82 -27.96 0.46
CA ASP A 805 8.12 -27.87 -0.21
C ASP A 805 9.22 -27.62 0.80
N GLU A 806 10.44 -28.02 0.48
CA GLU A 806 11.62 -27.70 1.29
C GLU A 806 12.83 -27.34 0.42
N ALA A 807 13.71 -26.51 0.97
CA ALA A 807 14.98 -26.16 0.36
C ALA A 807 16.02 -25.90 1.44
N VAL A 808 17.26 -26.36 1.25
CA VAL A 808 18.37 -26.17 2.19
C VAL A 808 19.40 -25.25 1.56
N ILE A 809 19.65 -24.09 2.18
CA ILE A 809 20.68 -23.14 1.75
C ILE A 809 22.06 -23.80 1.82
N ALA A 810 22.77 -23.77 0.70
CA ALA A 810 24.14 -24.25 0.61
C ALA A 810 25.13 -23.17 1.09
N PRO A 811 26.29 -23.56 1.65
CA PRO A 811 27.38 -22.64 1.97
C PRO A 811 27.87 -21.91 0.72
N PHE A 812 28.42 -20.71 0.88
CA PHE A 812 28.95 -19.94 -0.26
C PHE A 812 30.06 -20.69 -1.00
N SER A 813 30.00 -20.59 -2.32
CA SER A 813 31.08 -20.93 -3.24
C SER A 813 32.19 -19.86 -3.21
N LYS A 814 33.37 -20.19 -3.76
CA LYS A 814 34.49 -19.24 -3.83
C LYS A 814 34.12 -18.01 -4.66
N GLU A 815 33.30 -18.20 -5.69
CA GLU A 815 32.78 -17.16 -6.57
C GLU A 815 31.81 -16.23 -5.84
N GLN A 816 30.91 -16.77 -5.02
CA GLN A 816 30.01 -15.99 -4.17
C GLN A 816 30.78 -15.18 -3.11
N ILE A 817 31.83 -15.76 -2.51
CA ILE A 817 32.71 -15.04 -1.57
C ILE A 817 33.39 -13.87 -2.29
N LYS A 818 33.97 -14.10 -3.47
CA LYS A 818 34.61 -13.04 -4.26
C LYS A 818 33.62 -11.91 -4.58
N SER A 819 32.42 -12.25 -5.05
CA SER A 819 31.37 -11.27 -5.36
C SER A 819 30.93 -10.49 -4.13
N TYR A 820 30.89 -11.12 -2.95
CA TYR A 820 30.61 -10.45 -1.69
C TYR A 820 31.70 -9.40 -1.38
N VAL A 821 32.97 -9.76 -1.49
CA VAL A 821 34.10 -8.84 -1.23
C VAL A 821 34.09 -7.66 -2.22
N GLU A 822 33.80 -7.92 -3.50
CA GLU A 822 33.67 -6.88 -4.53
C GLU A 822 32.58 -5.86 -4.21
N GLN A 823 31.45 -6.28 -3.62
CA GLN A 823 30.40 -5.38 -3.15
C GLN A 823 30.72 -4.72 -1.80
N TYR A 824 31.55 -5.35 -0.97
CA TYR A 824 31.92 -4.86 0.36
C TYR A 824 32.92 -3.71 0.33
N VAL A 825 33.95 -3.79 -0.51
CA VAL A 825 35.04 -2.80 -0.58
C VAL A 825 34.56 -1.36 -0.87
N PRO A 826 33.57 -1.11 -1.75
CA PRO A 826 33.12 0.24 -2.08
C PRO A 826 32.25 0.94 -1.03
N LEU A 827 31.75 0.23 -0.01
CA LEU A 827 30.75 0.78 0.93
C LEU A 827 31.30 1.89 1.84
N GLU A 828 32.59 1.83 2.19
CA GLU A 828 33.28 2.81 3.02
C GLU A 828 34.74 2.95 2.51
N PRO A 829 35.45 4.06 2.79
CA PRO A 829 36.88 4.15 2.50
C PRO A 829 37.66 3.13 3.35
N ARG A 830 37.95 1.96 2.76
CA ARG A 830 38.66 0.85 3.41
C ARG A 830 40.15 0.85 3.03
N PRO A 831 41.03 0.32 3.91
CA PRO A 831 42.47 0.36 3.72
C PRO A 831 43.03 -0.69 2.73
N LEU A 832 42.24 -1.70 2.34
CA LEU A 832 42.68 -2.83 1.50
C LEU A 832 41.79 -2.96 0.26
N VAL A 833 42.37 -3.40 -0.86
CA VAL A 833 41.64 -3.70 -2.11
C VAL A 833 41.11 -5.14 -2.14
N THR A 834 40.18 -5.44 -3.05
CA THR A 834 39.52 -6.76 -3.18
C THR A 834 40.53 -7.92 -3.30
N GLU A 835 41.59 -7.74 -4.10
CA GLU A 835 42.63 -8.76 -4.29
C GLU A 835 43.37 -9.06 -2.97
N ASP A 836 43.74 -8.03 -2.21
CA ASP A 836 44.41 -8.20 -0.90
C ASP A 836 43.56 -8.98 0.10
N TYR A 837 42.23 -8.79 0.10
CA TYR A 837 41.33 -9.55 0.97
C TYR A 837 41.29 -11.02 0.58
N MET A 838 41.17 -11.33 -0.71
CA MET A 838 41.10 -12.71 -1.20
C MET A 838 42.44 -13.46 -0.99
N ASP A 839 43.56 -12.79 -1.18
CA ASP A 839 44.89 -13.36 -0.93
C ASP A 839 45.07 -13.70 0.56
N ARG A 840 44.64 -12.83 1.47
CA ARG A 840 44.71 -13.10 2.92
C ARG A 840 43.74 -14.21 3.35
N LEU A 841 42.54 -14.27 2.78
CA LEU A 841 41.57 -15.33 3.07
C LEU A 841 42.06 -16.72 2.64
N THR A 842 42.84 -16.78 1.56
CA THR A 842 43.41 -18.03 1.04
C THR A 842 44.74 -18.40 1.72
N ALA A 843 45.52 -17.41 2.17
CA ALA A 843 46.79 -17.64 2.84
C ALA A 843 46.67 -18.20 4.26
N ILE A 844 45.55 -17.95 4.96
CA ILE A 844 45.33 -18.42 6.33
C ILE A 844 44.68 -19.82 6.31
N PRO A 845 45.29 -20.85 6.92
CA PRO A 845 44.73 -22.19 6.97
C PRO A 845 43.33 -22.23 7.60
N ASN A 846 42.43 -23.06 7.05
CA ASN A 846 41.05 -23.29 7.52
C ASN A 846 40.11 -22.06 7.49
N LEU A 847 40.61 -20.85 7.21
CA LEU A 847 39.80 -19.63 7.21
C LEU A 847 38.81 -19.62 6.05
N LEU A 848 39.24 -20.03 4.85
CA LEU A 848 38.39 -20.05 3.66
C LEU A 848 37.15 -20.93 3.85
N ASP A 849 37.29 -22.07 4.55
CA ASP A 849 36.19 -22.97 4.83
C ASP A 849 35.21 -22.38 5.87
N LEU A 850 35.73 -21.64 6.86
CA LEU A 850 34.89 -20.94 7.84
C LEU A 850 34.07 -19.82 7.21
N VAL A 851 34.65 -19.04 6.29
CA VAL A 851 33.97 -17.90 5.64
C VAL A 851 33.01 -18.31 4.52
N ARG A 852 32.85 -19.61 4.25
CA ARG A 852 31.70 -20.09 3.45
C ARG A 852 30.36 -19.75 4.11
N ASN A 853 30.36 -19.50 5.41
CA ASN A 853 29.23 -18.89 6.11
C ASN A 853 29.24 -17.36 5.90
N PRO A 854 28.19 -16.77 5.31
CA PRO A 854 28.14 -15.33 4.98
C PRO A 854 28.34 -14.42 6.19
N PHE A 855 27.82 -14.80 7.36
CA PHE A 855 27.98 -14.03 8.58
C PHE A 855 29.44 -14.04 9.07
N LEU A 856 30.09 -15.22 9.05
CA LEU A 856 31.51 -15.30 9.41
C LEU A 856 32.38 -14.55 8.40
N LEU A 857 32.03 -14.56 7.12
CA LEU A 857 32.69 -13.73 6.11
C LEU A 857 32.62 -12.24 6.48
N SER A 858 31.44 -11.73 6.85
CA SER A 858 31.32 -10.32 7.24
C SER A 858 32.16 -9.97 8.48
N LEU A 859 32.16 -10.83 9.51
CA LEU A 859 33.00 -10.60 10.70
C LEU A 859 34.49 -10.64 10.34
N THR A 860 34.87 -11.56 9.48
CA THR A 860 36.26 -11.75 9.05
C THR A 860 36.74 -10.52 8.31
N LEU A 861 35.99 -10.02 7.32
CA LEU A 861 36.36 -8.85 6.52
C LEU A 861 36.49 -7.58 7.37
N GLU A 862 35.71 -7.47 8.45
CA GLU A 862 35.81 -6.36 9.40
C GLU A 862 37.04 -6.47 10.31
N ALA A 863 37.34 -7.67 10.83
CA ALA A 863 38.45 -7.90 11.74
C ALA A 863 39.82 -8.03 11.04
N LEU A 864 39.84 -8.51 9.79
CA LEU A 864 41.06 -8.87 9.04
C LEU A 864 42.14 -7.76 9.05
N PRO A 865 41.80 -6.48 8.75
CA PRO A 865 42.81 -5.42 8.69
C PRO A 865 43.47 -5.14 10.05
N GLY A 866 42.84 -5.49 11.16
CA GLY A 866 43.42 -5.39 12.50
C GLY A 866 44.38 -6.54 12.82
N VAL A 867 44.04 -7.75 12.39
CA VAL A 867 44.81 -8.99 12.67
C VAL A 867 46.12 -9.06 11.89
N THR A 868 46.14 -8.50 10.68
CA THR A 868 47.25 -8.67 9.75
C THR A 868 48.23 -7.49 9.71
N LYS A 869 48.12 -6.52 10.63
CA LYS A 869 49.01 -5.34 10.68
C LYS A 869 50.44 -5.68 11.11
N ASP A 870 50.62 -6.69 11.96
CA ASP A 870 51.88 -6.92 12.67
C ASP A 870 52.52 -8.31 12.45
N LYS A 871 51.94 -9.17 11.61
CA LYS A 871 52.39 -10.57 11.45
C LYS A 871 53.04 -10.84 10.08
N GLN A 872 54.33 -11.15 10.08
CA GLN A 872 55.15 -11.41 8.88
C GLN A 872 54.92 -12.79 8.22
N GLU A 873 54.22 -13.73 8.88
CA GLU A 873 53.86 -15.04 8.29
C GLU A 873 52.41 -15.42 8.61
N LEU A 874 51.52 -15.27 7.63
CA LEU A 874 50.08 -15.56 7.76
C LEU A 874 49.76 -17.07 7.84
N SER A 875 50.67 -17.93 7.36
CA SER A 875 50.52 -19.38 7.32
C SER A 875 50.61 -20.07 8.69
N LYS A 876 51.13 -19.39 9.73
CA LYS A 876 51.25 -19.90 11.10
C LYS A 876 50.02 -19.60 11.97
N ILE A 877 49.04 -18.87 11.44
CA ILE A 877 47.86 -18.46 12.20
C ILE A 877 46.77 -19.53 12.01
N GLU A 878 46.60 -20.42 12.98
CA GLU A 878 45.41 -21.27 13.04
C GLU A 878 44.25 -20.45 13.61
N ILE A 879 43.17 -20.30 12.83
CA ILE A 879 41.96 -19.61 13.27
C ILE A 879 40.82 -20.62 13.33
N THR A 880 40.36 -20.89 14.56
CA THR A 880 39.08 -21.57 14.81
C THR A 880 37.93 -20.57 14.75
N ARG A 881 36.70 -21.08 14.62
CA ARG A 881 35.49 -20.26 14.68
C ARG A 881 35.48 -19.37 15.93
N VAL A 882 35.79 -19.91 17.12
CA VAL A 882 35.74 -19.15 18.37
C VAL A 882 36.77 -18.04 18.43
N GLN A 883 38.01 -18.32 17.99
CA GLN A 883 39.06 -17.29 17.91
C GLN A 883 38.66 -16.15 16.96
N LEU A 884 37.88 -16.43 15.92
CA LEU A 884 37.34 -15.40 15.02
C LEU A 884 36.36 -14.48 15.74
N TYR A 885 35.47 -15.03 16.56
CA TYR A 885 34.56 -14.24 17.40
C TYR A 885 35.33 -13.46 18.49
N ASP A 886 36.30 -14.08 19.17
CA ASP A 886 37.16 -13.42 20.16
C ASP A 886 37.85 -12.19 19.53
N THR A 887 38.46 -12.40 18.36
CA THR A 887 39.17 -11.34 17.63
C THR A 887 38.23 -10.23 17.14
N PHE A 888 37.06 -10.60 16.62
CA PHE A 888 36.06 -9.64 16.17
C PHE A 888 35.55 -8.77 17.32
N VAL A 889 35.20 -9.36 18.46
CA VAL A 889 34.65 -8.63 19.61
C VAL A 889 35.68 -7.65 20.18
N ASP A 890 36.94 -8.09 20.33
CA ASP A 890 38.03 -7.22 20.78
C ASP A 890 38.24 -6.05 19.79
N HIS A 891 38.20 -6.33 18.48
CA HIS A 891 38.29 -5.30 17.44
C HIS A 891 37.12 -4.31 17.47
N TRP A 892 35.89 -4.81 17.51
CA TRP A 892 34.66 -4.02 17.51
C TRP A 892 34.61 -3.05 18.69
N LEU A 893 34.85 -3.55 19.91
CA LEU A 893 34.87 -2.72 21.11
C LEU A 893 36.00 -1.68 21.04
N GLY A 894 37.19 -2.06 20.55
CA GLY A 894 38.32 -1.14 20.40
C GLY A 894 38.12 -0.06 19.32
N VAL A 895 37.34 -0.33 18.26
CA VAL A 895 36.95 0.69 17.27
C VAL A 895 35.91 1.65 17.86
N ASN A 896 34.91 1.12 18.56
CA ASN A 896 33.86 1.94 19.16
C ASN A 896 34.36 2.77 20.35
N GLN A 897 35.35 2.28 21.11
CA GLN A 897 36.07 3.09 22.09
C GLN A 897 36.69 4.33 21.44
N ARG A 898 37.50 4.14 20.38
CA ARG A 898 38.14 5.25 19.63
C ARG A 898 37.12 6.20 19.00
N ARG A 899 35.94 5.71 18.65
CA ARG A 899 34.83 6.53 18.13
C ARG A 899 34.24 7.42 19.23
N LEU A 900 34.06 6.89 20.44
CA LEU A 900 33.58 7.65 21.60
C LEU A 900 34.60 8.69 22.05
N GLU A 901 35.89 8.34 22.10
CA GLU A 901 36.98 9.28 22.43
C GLU A 901 37.07 10.49 21.49
N ARG A 902 36.71 10.30 20.21
CA ARG A 902 36.73 11.38 19.18
C ARG A 902 35.42 12.15 19.10
N ASN A 903 34.38 11.75 19.83
CA ASN A 903 33.07 12.36 19.73
C ASN A 903 32.96 13.58 20.66
N ASN A 904 33.14 14.78 20.09
CA ASN A 904 33.07 16.04 20.83
C ASN A 904 31.65 16.40 21.32
N ALA A 905 30.62 15.61 20.99
CA ALA A 905 29.22 15.87 21.37
C ALA A 905 28.75 15.14 22.64
N LEU A 906 29.64 14.40 23.33
CA LEU A 906 29.30 13.74 24.60
C LEU A 906 29.07 14.77 25.73
N SER A 907 28.16 14.46 26.65
CA SER A 907 27.96 15.30 27.84
C SER A 907 29.18 15.22 28.76
N LYS A 908 29.37 16.21 29.64
CA LYS A 908 30.51 16.22 30.56
C LYS A 908 30.50 15.01 31.52
N GLU A 909 29.31 14.61 31.98
CA GLU A 909 29.10 13.40 32.78
C GLU A 909 29.51 12.12 32.02
N ASP A 910 29.14 12.01 30.74
CA ASP A 910 29.54 10.88 29.90
C ASP A 910 31.04 10.86 29.59
N GLN A 911 31.68 12.02 29.48
CA GLN A 911 33.12 12.12 29.25
C GLN A 911 33.90 11.61 30.47
N ASP A 912 33.49 12.02 31.67
CA ASP A 912 34.12 11.58 32.92
C ASP A 912 33.94 10.06 33.10
N THR A 913 32.72 9.52 32.90
CA THR A 913 32.47 8.07 32.96
C THR A 913 33.22 7.29 31.88
N LEU A 914 33.41 7.85 30.68
CA LEU A 914 34.20 7.22 29.62
C LEU A 914 35.67 7.10 30.01
N LEU A 915 36.25 8.11 30.68
CA LEU A 915 37.62 8.06 31.19
C LEU A 915 37.77 6.96 32.25
N ASP A 916 36.84 6.88 33.20
CA ASP A 916 36.82 5.82 34.22
C ASP A 916 36.76 4.42 33.57
N LEU A 917 35.90 4.23 32.56
CA LEU A 917 35.80 2.97 31.82
C LEU A 917 37.07 2.63 31.03
N ILE A 918 37.79 3.62 30.52
CA ILE A 918 39.06 3.42 29.82
C ILE A 918 40.15 2.99 30.81
N ASP A 919 40.23 3.64 31.97
CA ASP A 919 41.17 3.31 33.04
C ASP A 919 40.94 1.89 33.59
N ASP A 920 39.67 1.47 33.69
CA ASP A 920 39.26 0.12 34.08
C ASP A 920 39.39 -0.93 32.94
N GLY A 921 39.79 -0.51 31.75
CA GLY A 921 39.94 -1.36 30.58
C GLY A 921 38.62 -1.56 29.82
N PHE A 922 38.30 -0.61 28.94
CA PHE A 922 37.02 -0.52 28.22
C PHE A 922 36.60 -1.82 27.51
N ILE A 923 37.52 -2.51 26.83
CA ILE A 923 37.23 -3.76 26.11
C ILE A 923 36.81 -4.88 27.09
N ARG A 924 37.44 -4.92 28.27
CA ARG A 924 37.11 -5.87 29.34
C ARG A 924 35.72 -5.57 29.91
N CYS A 925 35.45 -4.31 30.23
CA CYS A 925 34.15 -3.85 30.73
C CYS A 925 33.02 -4.14 29.72
N GLY A 926 33.23 -3.82 28.44
CA GLY A 926 32.27 -4.12 27.36
C GLY A 926 32.03 -5.62 27.16
N SER A 927 33.09 -6.44 27.18
CA SER A 927 32.96 -7.90 27.10
C SER A 927 32.19 -8.47 28.29
N GLU A 928 32.43 -7.96 29.51
CA GLU A 928 31.75 -8.38 30.72
C GLU A 928 30.27 -8.00 30.71
N TYR A 929 29.96 -6.78 30.29
CA TYR A 929 28.60 -6.30 30.09
C TYR A 929 27.80 -7.23 29.14
N LEU A 930 28.38 -7.57 27.99
CA LEU A 930 27.75 -8.45 26.99
C LEU A 930 27.57 -9.88 27.49
N ARG A 931 28.54 -10.40 28.25
CA ARG A 931 28.46 -11.71 28.91
C ARG A 931 27.31 -11.75 29.92
N ARG A 932 27.18 -10.73 30.76
CA ARG A 932 26.08 -10.60 31.74
C ARG A 932 24.73 -10.43 31.07
N LEU A 933 24.66 -9.66 29.98
CA LEU A 933 23.45 -9.50 29.18
C LEU A 933 23.00 -10.84 28.58
N ALA A 934 23.93 -11.60 27.99
CA ALA A 934 23.64 -12.92 27.44
C ALA A 934 23.12 -13.88 28.52
N ALA A 935 23.77 -13.92 29.70
CA ALA A 935 23.30 -14.72 30.84
C ALA A 935 21.88 -14.34 31.28
N ALA A 936 21.57 -13.04 31.35
CA ALA A 936 20.24 -12.55 31.73
C ALA A 936 19.17 -12.92 30.69
N ILE A 937 19.46 -12.83 29.39
CA ILE A 937 18.52 -13.21 28.33
C ILE A 937 18.16 -14.70 28.40
N PHE A 938 19.14 -15.58 28.60
CA PHE A 938 18.89 -17.02 28.74
C PHE A 938 18.15 -17.37 30.04
N LYS A 939 18.45 -16.68 31.14
CA LYS A 939 17.81 -16.92 32.43
C LYS A 939 16.36 -16.41 32.49
N GLU A 940 16.11 -15.20 32.00
CA GLU A 940 14.86 -14.47 32.22
C GLU A 940 13.89 -14.54 31.03
N GLN A 941 14.36 -14.88 29.83
CA GLN A 941 13.55 -14.99 28.61
C GLN A 941 13.77 -16.31 27.86
N GLU A 942 14.29 -17.32 28.56
CA GLU A 942 14.60 -18.65 28.03
C GLU A 942 15.55 -18.63 26.81
N GLY A 943 16.20 -17.49 26.53
CA GLY A 943 17.01 -17.32 25.35
C GLY A 943 16.25 -16.78 24.15
N ASN A 944 15.16 -16.03 24.27
CA ASN A 944 14.63 -15.23 23.15
C ASN A 944 15.61 -14.07 22.83
N PRO A 945 16.10 -13.90 21.57
CA PRO A 945 17.07 -12.86 21.24
C PRO A 945 16.53 -11.42 21.26
N VAL A 946 15.21 -11.21 21.32
CA VAL A 946 14.58 -9.88 21.27
C VAL A 946 14.18 -9.40 22.66
N VAL A 947 14.82 -8.33 23.13
CA VAL A 947 14.52 -7.67 24.40
C VAL A 947 13.72 -6.41 24.16
N GLN A 948 12.45 -6.39 24.56
CA GLN A 948 11.63 -5.17 24.51
C GLN A 948 11.83 -4.36 25.80
N TYR A 949 12.24 -3.09 25.66
CA TYR A 949 12.50 -2.19 26.79
C TYR A 949 11.85 -0.82 26.60
N THR A 950 11.04 -0.41 27.58
CA THR A 950 10.45 0.91 27.69
C THR A 950 10.76 1.51 29.06
N ASN A 951 11.49 2.63 29.10
CA ASN A 951 12.02 3.23 30.34
C ASN A 951 10.96 3.43 31.45
N ARG A 952 9.73 3.83 31.09
CA ARG A 952 8.65 4.05 32.07
C ARG A 952 8.09 2.75 32.67
N GLN A 953 8.06 1.66 31.92
CA GLN A 953 7.43 0.39 32.34
C GLN A 953 8.44 -0.57 32.96
N ASP A 954 9.65 -0.63 32.42
CA ASP A 954 10.65 -1.65 32.78
C ASP A 954 11.64 -1.19 33.85
N LYS A 955 11.43 -0.05 34.52
CA LYS A 955 12.39 0.57 35.46
C LYS A 955 12.81 -0.35 36.62
N ALA A 956 11.93 -1.26 37.06
CA ALA A 956 12.20 -2.22 38.13
C ALA A 956 12.54 -3.65 37.62
N SER A 957 12.67 -3.84 36.31
CA SER A 957 12.99 -5.14 35.71
C SER A 957 14.51 -5.33 35.57
N TRP A 958 14.95 -6.57 35.36
CA TRP A 958 16.35 -6.88 35.03
C TRP A 958 16.84 -6.12 33.80
N LYS A 959 15.94 -5.75 32.88
CA LYS A 959 16.26 -5.00 31.66
C LYS A 959 16.80 -3.61 31.97
N ALA A 960 16.37 -2.98 33.06
CA ALA A 960 16.87 -1.65 33.45
C ALA A 960 18.37 -1.66 33.74
N ALA A 961 18.93 -2.80 34.22
CA ALA A 961 20.35 -2.96 34.47
C ALA A 961 21.21 -3.01 33.19
N PHE A 962 20.59 -3.13 32.01
CA PHE A 962 21.30 -3.20 30.72
C PHE A 962 20.85 -2.11 29.73
N PHE A 963 19.60 -1.66 29.82
CA PHE A 963 19.00 -0.69 28.90
C PHE A 963 18.61 0.63 29.59
N GLY A 964 19.00 0.81 30.84
CA GLY A 964 18.75 2.02 31.63
C GLY A 964 19.41 3.29 31.08
N THR A 965 19.17 4.38 31.80
CA THR A 965 19.68 5.72 31.50
C THR A 965 20.99 6.07 32.19
N ASP A 966 21.55 5.13 32.98
CA ASP A 966 22.86 5.30 33.61
C ASP A 966 23.93 5.56 32.52
N PRO A 967 24.82 6.56 32.71
CA PRO A 967 25.87 6.89 31.74
C PRO A 967 26.77 5.70 31.41
N GLU A 968 27.16 4.89 32.39
CA GLU A 968 28.03 3.72 32.17
C GLU A 968 27.33 2.70 31.26
N ILE A 969 26.10 2.34 31.61
CA ILE A 969 25.27 1.40 30.85
C ILE A 969 25.01 1.92 29.43
N ARG A 970 24.78 3.23 29.29
CA ARG A 970 24.52 3.85 27.98
C ARG A 970 25.76 3.77 27.08
N LEU A 971 26.93 4.12 27.58
CA LEU A 971 28.19 4.05 26.82
C LEU A 971 28.56 2.62 26.43
N LEU A 972 28.40 1.66 27.35
CA LEU A 972 28.64 0.24 27.07
C LEU A 972 27.62 -0.32 26.08
N ARG A 973 26.34 0.08 26.16
CA ARG A 973 25.31 -0.32 25.20
C ARG A 973 25.56 0.25 23.80
N GLU A 974 25.96 1.52 23.70
CA GLU A 974 26.20 2.19 22.41
C GLU A 974 27.46 1.68 21.70
N SER A 975 28.45 1.22 22.47
CA SER A 975 29.67 0.59 21.94
C SER A 975 29.50 -0.92 21.66
N SER A 976 28.42 -1.51 22.15
CA SER A 976 28.14 -2.94 22.02
C SER A 976 27.61 -3.32 20.63
N PRO A 977 27.82 -4.57 20.19
CA PRO A 977 27.24 -5.14 18.96
C PRO A 977 25.73 -5.41 19.10
N LEU A 978 24.95 -4.37 19.36
CA LEU A 978 23.50 -4.43 19.51
C LEU A 978 22.82 -3.58 18.44
N THR A 979 21.67 -4.04 17.96
CA THR A 979 20.79 -3.28 17.08
C THR A 979 19.52 -2.90 17.83
N ARG A 980 19.01 -1.69 17.55
CA ARG A 980 17.78 -1.18 18.11
C ARG A 980 16.76 -0.91 17.01
N THR A 981 15.56 -1.46 17.15
CA THR A 981 14.43 -1.18 16.24
C THR A 981 13.24 -0.75 17.11
N GLY A 982 12.95 0.56 17.14
CA GLY A 982 11.98 1.13 18.09
C GLY A 982 12.39 0.88 19.55
N ASN A 983 11.60 0.10 20.27
CA ASN A 983 11.83 -0.29 21.68
C ASN A 983 12.41 -1.72 21.82
N GLN A 984 12.73 -2.38 20.71
CA GLN A 984 13.31 -3.72 20.72
C GLN A 984 14.83 -3.63 20.55
N TYR A 985 15.56 -4.33 21.42
CA TYR A 985 17.00 -4.49 21.40
C TYR A 985 17.35 -5.95 21.12
N ARG A 986 18.37 -6.18 20.30
CA ARG A 986 18.90 -7.52 20.04
C ARG A 986 20.36 -7.44 19.64
N PHE A 987 21.09 -8.53 19.85
CA PHE A 987 22.37 -8.72 19.18
C PHE A 987 22.17 -8.63 17.66
N PHE A 988 23.11 -8.03 16.94
CA PHE A 988 22.99 -7.90 15.48
C PHE A 988 22.92 -9.25 14.76
N HIS A 989 23.37 -10.32 15.42
CA HIS A 989 23.14 -11.70 15.00
C HIS A 989 23.01 -12.63 16.22
N ARG A 990 22.12 -13.63 16.14
CA ARG A 990 21.86 -14.59 17.23
C ARG A 990 23.09 -15.42 17.64
N SER A 991 24.00 -15.72 16.73
CA SER A 991 25.24 -16.41 17.11
C SER A 991 26.12 -15.61 18.08
N MET A 992 25.99 -14.28 18.12
CA MET A 992 26.72 -13.45 19.09
C MET A 992 26.19 -13.67 20.51
N LEU A 993 24.86 -13.72 20.66
CA LEU A 993 24.23 -14.06 21.93
C LEU A 993 24.68 -15.45 22.42
N GLU A 994 24.65 -16.45 21.55
CA GLU A 994 25.10 -17.82 21.84
C GLU A 994 26.60 -17.86 22.19
N TYR A 995 27.42 -17.11 21.46
CA TYR A 995 28.85 -16.96 21.73
C TYR A 995 29.11 -16.34 23.11
N PHE A 996 28.48 -15.20 23.44
CA PHE A 996 28.65 -14.56 24.75
C PHE A 996 28.11 -15.44 25.89
N PHE A 997 27.03 -16.20 25.66
CA PHE A 997 26.54 -17.16 26.64
C PHE A 997 27.53 -18.32 26.83
N SER A 998 28.17 -18.82 25.77
CA SER A 998 29.25 -19.83 25.90
C SER A 998 30.41 -19.32 26.77
N ARG A 999 30.68 -18.01 26.77
CA ARG A 999 31.68 -17.36 27.65
C ARG A 999 31.26 -17.25 29.12
N VAL A 1000 29.98 -17.44 29.43
CA VAL A 1000 29.49 -17.57 30.82
C VAL A 1000 29.93 -18.91 31.40
N ILE A 1001 29.90 -19.97 30.58
CA ILE A 1001 30.28 -21.34 30.97
C ILE A 1001 31.81 -21.50 30.98
N TYR A 1002 32.49 -21.01 29.94
CA TYR A 1002 33.95 -21.00 29.84
C TYR A 1002 34.47 -19.57 29.87
N ASN A 1003 35.18 -19.20 30.93
CA ASN A 1003 35.86 -17.91 31.02
C ASN A 1003 37.38 -18.12 31.04
N PRO A 1004 38.10 -17.81 29.94
CA PRO A 1004 39.55 -17.88 29.97
C PRO A 1004 40.05 -16.78 30.93
N ILE A 1005 40.79 -17.16 31.98
CA ILE A 1005 41.49 -16.19 32.83
C ILE A 1005 42.58 -15.55 31.96
N LYS A 1006 42.31 -14.37 31.38
CA LYS A 1006 43.38 -13.51 30.85
C LYS A 1006 44.07 -12.88 32.08
N ILE A 1007 45.22 -13.41 32.45
CA ILE A 1007 46.10 -12.78 33.46
C ILE A 1007 46.59 -11.46 32.85
N ASP A 1008 46.31 -10.34 33.51
CA ASP A 1008 46.83 -9.04 33.12
C ASP A 1008 48.37 -9.05 33.19
N GLU A 1009 49.06 -8.51 32.18
CA GLU A 1009 50.53 -8.37 32.19
C GLU A 1009 51.04 -7.55 33.37
N LYS A 1010 50.19 -6.73 34.00
CA LYS A 1010 50.51 -5.99 35.23
C LYS A 1010 50.59 -6.86 36.50
N ASP A 1011 49.96 -8.04 36.52
CA ASP A 1011 50.00 -8.98 37.65
C ASP A 1011 51.14 -10.01 37.56
N LEU A 1012 51.82 -10.07 36.40
CA LEU A 1012 52.89 -11.02 36.12
C LEU A 1012 54.18 -10.79 36.93
N ASP A 1013 54.40 -9.58 37.46
CA ASP A 1013 55.56 -9.28 38.31
C ASP A 1013 55.36 -9.67 39.79
N SER A 1014 54.12 -9.87 40.23
CA SER A 1014 53.80 -10.12 41.65
C SER A 1014 53.72 -11.61 42.01
N GLN A 1015 53.47 -12.49 41.03
CA GLN A 1015 53.18 -13.92 41.27
C GLN A 1015 54.19 -14.90 40.64
N ARG A 1016 55.45 -14.50 40.48
CA ARG A 1016 56.51 -15.40 39.96
C ARG A 1016 57.04 -16.47 40.93
N LYS A 1017 56.41 -16.68 42.08
CA LYS A 1017 56.76 -17.78 42.98
C LYS A 1017 55.51 -18.62 43.22
N THR A 1018 55.53 -19.83 42.64
CA THR A 1018 54.52 -20.90 42.75
C THR A 1018 53.14 -20.58 42.17
N TRP A 1019 52.97 -20.76 40.85
CA TRP A 1019 51.64 -20.91 40.24
C TRP A 1019 51.64 -22.07 39.25
N THR A 1020 51.01 -23.17 39.64
CA THR A 1020 50.49 -24.18 38.72
C THR A 1020 49.11 -23.70 38.25
N PRO A 1021 48.84 -23.57 36.94
CA PRO A 1021 47.56 -23.04 36.46
C PRO A 1021 46.50 -24.14 36.54
N THR A 1022 45.96 -24.38 37.73
CA THR A 1022 44.69 -25.10 37.88
C THR A 1022 43.56 -24.09 37.67
N LEU A 1023 42.81 -24.23 36.57
CA LEU A 1023 41.57 -23.48 36.38
C LEU A 1023 40.65 -23.68 37.60
N PRO A 1024 39.94 -22.64 38.07
CA PRO A 1024 39.00 -22.76 39.18
C PRO A 1024 37.91 -23.79 38.85
N PRO A 1025 37.41 -24.54 39.85
CA PRO A 1025 36.34 -25.51 39.63
C PRO A 1025 35.12 -24.84 38.99
N LEU A 1026 34.44 -25.58 38.12
CA LEU A 1026 33.23 -25.11 37.44
C LEU A 1026 32.17 -24.70 38.48
N ASP A 1027 31.51 -23.57 38.23
CA ASP A 1027 30.49 -23.04 39.13
C ASP A 1027 29.28 -23.99 39.20
N ALA A 1028 29.04 -24.57 40.38
CA ALA A 1028 27.91 -25.47 40.63
C ALA A 1028 26.55 -24.77 40.52
N ASN A 1029 26.52 -23.43 40.63
CA ASN A 1029 25.34 -22.61 40.36
C ASN A 1029 25.32 -22.04 38.93
N GLY A 1030 26.30 -22.43 38.11
CA GLY A 1030 26.44 -21.95 36.75
C GLY A 1030 25.48 -22.61 35.76
N PRO A 1031 25.40 -22.09 34.52
CA PRO A 1031 24.49 -22.60 33.50
C PRO A 1031 24.70 -24.08 33.13
N LEU A 1032 25.93 -24.58 33.28
CA LEU A 1032 26.26 -25.97 33.01
C LEU A 1032 25.47 -26.94 33.92
N PHE A 1033 25.24 -26.57 35.18
CA PHE A 1033 24.52 -27.39 36.17
C PHE A 1033 23.01 -27.16 36.16
N GLN A 1034 22.56 -25.97 35.77
CA GLN A 1034 21.15 -25.57 35.89
C GLN A 1034 20.34 -25.72 34.60
N MET A 1035 20.98 -25.71 33.42
CA MET A 1035 20.28 -25.64 32.14
C MET A 1035 20.61 -26.85 31.26
N ASN A 1036 19.62 -27.34 30.51
CA ASN A 1036 19.85 -28.33 29.47
C ASN A 1036 20.36 -27.65 28.19
N LEU A 1037 21.67 -27.72 27.93
CA LEU A 1037 22.31 -27.05 26.80
C LEU A 1037 22.03 -27.75 25.46
N LEU A 1038 21.47 -28.97 25.46
CA LEU A 1038 21.16 -29.73 24.25
C LEU A 1038 20.01 -29.11 23.44
N VAL A 1039 19.22 -28.23 24.07
CA VAL A 1039 18.22 -27.40 23.39
C VAL A 1039 18.88 -26.32 22.52
N GLU A 1040 20.16 -26.01 22.76
CA GLU A 1040 20.93 -24.98 22.07
C GLU A 1040 22.21 -25.53 21.42
N PRO A 1041 22.11 -26.26 20.28
CA PRO A 1041 23.25 -26.91 19.63
C PRO A 1041 24.41 -25.98 19.26
N SER A 1042 24.12 -24.71 18.96
CA SER A 1042 25.15 -23.71 18.64
C SER A 1042 26.07 -23.43 19.84
N ILE A 1043 25.52 -23.38 21.06
CA ILE A 1043 26.31 -23.16 22.28
C ILE A 1043 27.24 -24.35 22.51
N ILE A 1044 26.73 -25.57 22.34
CA ILE A 1044 27.55 -26.79 22.40
C ILE A 1044 28.68 -26.71 21.38
N GLN A 1045 28.42 -26.25 20.15
CA GLN A 1045 29.46 -26.11 19.13
C GLN A 1045 30.58 -25.14 19.57
N PHE A 1046 30.25 -23.99 20.14
CA PHE A 1046 31.25 -23.05 20.68
C PHE A 1046 32.07 -23.67 21.82
N LEU A 1047 31.43 -24.45 22.70
CA LEU A 1047 32.12 -25.15 23.79
C LEU A 1047 33.01 -26.29 23.27
N CYS A 1048 32.60 -27.01 22.23
CA CYS A 1048 33.42 -28.05 21.58
C CYS A 1048 34.71 -27.47 21.01
N ASP A 1049 34.61 -26.35 20.31
CA ASP A 1049 35.77 -25.66 19.76
C ASP A 1049 36.71 -25.17 20.88
N ARG A 1050 36.18 -24.79 22.06
CA ARG A 1050 36.97 -24.44 23.24
C ARG A 1050 37.66 -25.65 23.89
N VAL A 1051 37.00 -26.81 23.95
CA VAL A 1051 37.63 -28.07 24.40
C VAL A 1051 38.85 -28.41 23.55
N LYS A 1052 38.78 -28.20 22.23
CA LYS A 1052 39.93 -28.44 21.33
C LYS A 1052 41.10 -27.48 21.57
N LEU A 1053 40.84 -26.30 22.12
CA LEU A 1053 41.87 -25.28 22.38
C LEU A 1053 42.47 -25.37 23.80
N ASP A 1054 41.70 -25.86 24.78
CA ASP A 1054 42.07 -25.86 26.19
C ASP A 1054 41.87 -27.23 26.84
N GLN A 1055 42.98 -27.96 27.02
CA GLN A 1055 42.99 -29.28 27.63
C GLN A 1055 42.54 -29.26 29.11
N ALA A 1056 42.74 -28.15 29.82
CA ALA A 1056 42.32 -28.05 31.22
C ALA A 1056 40.78 -28.00 31.32
N PHE A 1057 40.11 -27.36 30.35
CA PHE A 1057 38.64 -27.39 30.26
C PHE A 1057 38.10 -28.79 29.97
N GLU A 1058 38.77 -29.57 29.10
CA GLU A 1058 38.42 -30.99 28.88
C GLU A 1058 38.46 -31.78 30.20
N GLN A 1059 39.50 -31.59 31.01
CA GLN A 1059 39.66 -32.27 32.30
C GLN A 1059 38.56 -31.88 33.30
N GLN A 1060 38.15 -30.61 33.33
CA GLN A 1060 37.04 -30.16 34.17
C GLN A 1060 35.72 -30.81 33.78
N LEU A 1061 35.41 -30.91 32.49
CA LEU A 1061 34.21 -31.60 32.01
C LEU A 1061 34.21 -33.08 32.37
N ARG A 1062 35.37 -33.75 32.27
CA ARG A 1062 35.53 -35.15 32.71
C ARG A 1062 35.28 -35.31 34.21
N ALA A 1063 35.80 -34.40 35.03
CA ALA A 1063 35.60 -34.43 36.48
C ALA A 1063 34.11 -34.30 36.86
N VAL A 1064 33.35 -33.49 36.13
CA VAL A 1064 31.89 -33.34 36.33
C VAL A 1064 31.14 -34.62 35.95
N ILE A 1065 31.57 -35.34 34.90
CA ILE A 1065 31.00 -36.65 34.54
C ILE A 1065 31.22 -37.65 35.67
N ASP A 1066 32.43 -37.71 36.23
CA ASP A 1066 32.73 -38.59 37.36
C ASP A 1066 31.96 -38.19 38.63
N GLN A 1067 31.72 -36.90 38.86
CA GLN A 1067 30.92 -36.42 39.98
C GLN A 1067 29.48 -36.96 39.94
N SER A 1068 28.89 -37.16 38.75
CA SER A 1068 27.53 -37.69 38.61
C SER A 1068 27.34 -39.10 39.19
N LYS A 1069 28.43 -39.87 39.31
CA LYS A 1069 28.41 -41.21 39.91
C LYS A 1069 27.96 -41.17 41.38
N ALA A 1070 28.36 -40.14 42.11
CA ALA A 1070 28.06 -39.98 43.53
C ALA A 1070 26.95 -38.95 43.80
N ASP A 1071 26.88 -37.88 43.00
CA ASP A 1071 26.03 -36.73 43.24
C ASP A 1071 24.97 -36.55 42.15
N ALA A 1072 23.70 -36.69 42.54
CA ALA A 1072 22.59 -36.51 41.61
C ALA A 1072 22.42 -35.05 41.13
N THR A 1073 22.95 -34.06 41.86
CA THR A 1073 22.87 -32.64 41.44
C THR A 1073 23.79 -32.33 40.26
N ALA A 1074 24.82 -33.15 40.03
CA ALA A 1074 25.71 -33.05 38.88
C ALA A 1074 25.14 -33.68 37.58
N THR A 1075 23.96 -34.31 37.62
CA THR A 1075 23.37 -35.05 36.49
C THR A 1075 23.22 -34.17 35.23
N THR A 1076 22.66 -32.97 35.35
CA THR A 1076 22.50 -32.04 34.21
C THR A 1076 23.86 -31.61 33.66
N ALA A 1077 24.81 -31.31 34.55
CA ALA A 1077 26.16 -30.90 34.16
C ALA A 1077 26.92 -32.02 33.46
N ALA A 1078 26.81 -33.26 33.95
CA ALA A 1078 27.40 -34.43 33.34
C ALA A 1078 26.78 -34.74 31.97
N THR A 1079 25.46 -34.61 31.83
CA THR A 1079 24.73 -34.76 30.57
C THR A 1079 25.24 -33.76 29.52
N ASN A 1080 25.37 -32.49 29.91
CA ASN A 1080 25.92 -31.44 29.06
C ASN A 1080 27.40 -31.73 28.73
N ALA A 1081 28.21 -32.03 29.75
CA ALA A 1081 29.65 -32.25 29.63
C ALA A 1081 30.00 -33.40 28.70
N ILE A 1082 29.37 -34.57 28.86
CA ILE A 1082 29.66 -35.71 28.00
C ILE A 1082 29.23 -35.46 26.56
N SER A 1083 28.10 -34.77 26.34
CA SER A 1083 27.64 -34.41 25.00
C SER A 1083 28.62 -33.44 24.31
N ILE A 1084 29.16 -32.47 25.04
CA ILE A 1084 30.21 -31.55 24.54
C ILE A 1084 31.47 -32.33 24.17
N LEU A 1085 31.95 -33.21 25.06
CA LEU A 1085 33.17 -33.99 24.83
C LEU A 1085 33.04 -34.93 23.63
N VAL A 1086 31.94 -35.69 23.53
CA VAL A 1086 31.69 -36.59 22.40
C VAL A 1086 31.66 -35.80 21.09
N ARG A 1087 30.93 -34.68 21.05
CA ARG A 1087 30.85 -33.83 19.85
C ARG A 1087 32.19 -33.16 19.52
N ALA A 1088 33.04 -32.88 20.51
CA ALA A 1088 34.40 -32.39 20.29
C ALA A 1088 35.33 -33.45 19.67
N GLY A 1089 34.92 -34.72 19.64
CA GLY A 1089 35.70 -35.84 19.12
C GLY A 1089 36.53 -36.56 20.20
N THR A 1090 36.26 -36.31 21.47
CA THR A 1090 36.94 -36.97 22.58
C THR A 1090 36.60 -38.46 22.61
N LEU A 1091 37.62 -39.31 22.71
CA LEU A 1091 37.46 -40.77 22.76
C LEU A 1091 37.15 -41.24 24.18
N PHE A 1092 36.21 -42.18 24.29
CA PHE A 1092 35.81 -42.84 25.54
C PHE A 1092 36.05 -44.36 25.50
N ASN A 1093 36.95 -44.82 24.62
CA ASN A 1093 37.31 -46.24 24.53
C ASN A 1093 37.94 -46.71 25.86
N GLY A 1094 37.44 -47.82 26.40
CA GLY A 1094 37.86 -48.38 27.69
C GLY A 1094 37.53 -47.50 28.91
N ALA A 1095 36.73 -46.45 28.75
CA ALA A 1095 36.42 -45.54 29.84
C ALA A 1095 35.57 -46.21 30.93
N ASP A 1096 35.89 -45.92 32.20
CA ASP A 1096 35.06 -46.33 33.34
C ASP A 1096 33.90 -45.36 33.53
N LEU A 1097 32.75 -45.73 32.96
CA LEU A 1097 31.50 -44.98 32.99
C LEU A 1097 30.45 -45.68 33.87
N ARG A 1098 30.89 -46.50 34.83
CA ARG A 1098 29.99 -47.22 35.74
C ARG A 1098 29.22 -46.24 36.62
N GLY A 1099 27.91 -46.45 36.73
CA GLY A 1099 27.01 -45.66 37.58
C GLY A 1099 26.87 -44.19 37.18
N ILE A 1100 27.34 -43.75 36.01
CA ILE A 1100 27.16 -42.36 35.57
C ILE A 1100 25.68 -42.05 35.38
N LYS A 1101 25.29 -40.79 35.59
CA LYS A 1101 23.91 -40.32 35.40
C LYS A 1101 23.88 -39.24 34.35
N ILE A 1102 23.48 -39.61 33.13
CA ILE A 1102 23.48 -38.71 31.97
C ILE A 1102 22.20 -38.81 31.11
N PRO A 1103 21.00 -38.78 31.73
CA PRO A 1103 19.76 -38.95 30.99
C PRO A 1103 19.59 -37.86 29.93
N GLY A 1104 19.25 -38.26 28.71
CA GLY A 1104 19.02 -37.36 27.58
C GLY A 1104 20.29 -36.89 26.86
N ALA A 1105 21.50 -37.34 27.25
CA ALA A 1105 22.74 -36.95 26.59
C ALA A 1105 22.76 -37.29 25.09
N ASP A 1106 23.46 -36.47 24.30
CA ASP A 1106 23.72 -36.76 22.90
C ASP A 1106 25.11 -37.37 22.75
N LEU A 1107 25.15 -38.70 22.62
CA LEU A 1107 26.36 -39.49 22.42
C LEU A 1107 26.48 -39.97 20.96
N SER A 1108 25.73 -39.35 20.04
CA SER A 1108 25.71 -39.76 18.64
C SER A 1108 27.08 -39.61 17.99
N GLY A 1109 27.48 -40.61 17.19
CA GLY A 1109 28.80 -40.67 16.57
C GLY A 1109 29.98 -40.88 17.54
N GLY A 1110 29.73 -41.03 18.85
CA GLY A 1110 30.79 -41.20 19.84
C GLY A 1110 31.49 -42.56 19.78
N GLN A 1111 32.73 -42.61 20.25
CA GLN A 1111 33.55 -43.83 20.31
C GLN A 1111 33.70 -44.33 21.76
N PHE A 1112 33.13 -45.50 22.02
CA PHE A 1112 33.01 -46.13 23.33
C PHE A 1112 33.42 -47.62 23.29
N ASP A 1113 34.40 -47.97 22.45
CA ASP A 1113 34.87 -49.35 22.35
C ASP A 1113 35.38 -49.84 23.72
N SER A 1114 34.89 -50.99 24.19
CA SER A 1114 35.21 -51.58 25.50
C SER A 1114 34.88 -50.70 26.73
N ALA A 1115 34.04 -49.67 26.57
CA ALA A 1115 33.62 -48.79 27.67
C ALA A 1115 32.75 -49.55 28.70
N GLN A 1116 32.86 -49.16 29.96
CA GLN A 1116 32.19 -49.82 31.08
C GLN A 1116 31.00 -48.97 31.54
N PHE A 1117 29.77 -49.30 31.12
CA PHE A 1117 28.56 -48.53 31.45
C PHE A 1117 27.73 -49.14 32.58
N GLN A 1118 28.22 -50.17 33.29
CA GLN A 1118 27.38 -50.91 34.23
C GLN A 1118 26.68 -50.01 35.24
N GLU A 1119 25.39 -50.26 35.48
CA GLU A 1119 24.53 -49.46 36.37
C GLU A 1119 24.37 -47.97 36.00
N ALA A 1120 24.80 -47.54 34.81
CA ALA A 1120 24.60 -46.17 34.35
C ALA A 1120 23.12 -45.86 34.05
N ASP A 1121 22.73 -44.60 34.23
CA ASP A 1121 21.47 -44.06 33.72
C ASP A 1121 21.70 -43.40 32.36
N LEU A 1122 21.31 -44.12 31.30
CA LEU A 1122 21.32 -43.66 29.92
C LEU A 1122 19.91 -43.38 29.41
N SER A 1123 18.93 -43.15 30.28
CA SER A 1123 17.54 -42.94 29.85
C SER A 1123 17.45 -41.77 28.86
N ARG A 1124 16.79 -41.98 27.71
CA ARG A 1124 16.61 -41.01 26.62
C ARG A 1124 17.88 -40.53 25.93
N VAL A 1125 19.02 -41.21 26.15
CA VAL A 1125 20.28 -40.89 25.49
C VAL A 1125 20.21 -41.21 24.00
N ASN A 1126 20.82 -40.36 23.18
CA ASN A 1126 21.00 -40.62 21.76
C ASN A 1126 22.35 -41.29 21.48
N LEU A 1127 22.33 -42.56 21.09
CA LEU A 1127 23.48 -43.39 20.70
C LEU A 1127 23.56 -43.60 19.17
N SER A 1128 22.83 -42.81 18.38
CA SER A 1128 22.83 -42.94 16.91
C SER A 1128 24.24 -42.90 16.34
N ARG A 1129 24.62 -43.89 15.51
CA ARG A 1129 25.95 -43.98 14.88
C ARG A 1129 27.13 -44.06 15.86
N SER A 1130 26.90 -44.35 17.14
CA SER A 1130 27.99 -44.54 18.11
C SER A 1130 28.68 -45.91 17.95
N TRP A 1131 29.96 -45.98 18.31
CA TRP A 1131 30.75 -47.21 18.31
C TRP A 1131 30.78 -47.80 19.72
N LEU A 1132 30.04 -48.89 19.94
CA LEU A 1132 29.86 -49.52 21.26
C LEU A 1132 30.40 -50.96 21.31
N ARG A 1133 31.36 -51.30 20.44
CA ARG A 1133 31.96 -52.65 20.40
C ARG A 1133 32.49 -53.01 21.79
N GLN A 1134 32.19 -54.23 22.26
CA GLN A 1134 32.63 -54.73 23.58
C GLN A 1134 32.29 -53.85 24.80
N ALA A 1135 31.40 -52.86 24.66
CA ALA A 1135 30.96 -52.06 25.79
C ALA A 1135 30.08 -52.90 26.72
N ASP A 1136 30.32 -52.82 28.03
CA ASP A 1136 29.53 -53.53 29.02
C ASP A 1136 28.35 -52.65 29.48
N MET A 1137 27.13 -53.09 29.18
CA MET A 1137 25.88 -52.40 29.52
C MET A 1137 25.05 -53.15 30.59
N ASN A 1138 25.67 -54.02 31.39
CA ASN A 1138 24.97 -54.75 32.44
C ASN A 1138 24.32 -53.80 33.46
N GLY A 1139 23.01 -53.92 33.65
CA GLY A 1139 22.26 -53.10 34.62
C GLY A 1139 22.03 -51.64 34.21
N VAL A 1140 22.28 -51.26 32.95
CA VAL A 1140 22.05 -49.89 32.45
C VAL A 1140 20.56 -49.58 32.32
N GLN A 1141 20.15 -48.36 32.70
CA GLN A 1141 18.81 -47.84 32.40
C GLN A 1141 18.77 -47.33 30.95
N MET A 1142 17.92 -47.97 30.14
CA MET A 1142 17.85 -47.74 28.68
C MET A 1142 16.50 -47.17 28.23
N GLU A 1143 15.67 -46.66 29.15
CA GLU A 1143 14.33 -46.17 28.82
C GLU A 1143 14.42 -45.02 27.81
N GLY A 1144 13.82 -45.18 26.62
CA GLY A 1144 13.77 -44.14 25.60
C GLY A 1144 15.09 -43.86 24.87
N VAL A 1145 16.12 -44.70 25.03
CA VAL A 1145 17.40 -44.60 24.30
C VAL A 1145 17.15 -44.66 22.79
N GLN A 1146 17.81 -43.78 22.04
CA GLN A 1146 17.71 -43.69 20.58
C GLN A 1146 18.96 -44.25 19.92
N PHE A 1147 18.82 -45.26 19.06
CA PHE A 1147 19.92 -45.81 18.25
C PHE A 1147 19.95 -45.27 16.81
N GLY A 1148 19.02 -44.37 16.45
CA GLY A 1148 18.89 -43.78 15.12
C GLY A 1148 17.98 -44.59 14.18
N GLU A 1149 18.11 -44.35 12.87
CA GLU A 1149 17.48 -45.21 11.85
C GLU A 1149 18.11 -46.60 11.94
N GLN A 1150 17.36 -47.53 12.51
CA GLN A 1150 17.72 -48.93 12.48
C GLN A 1150 17.31 -49.48 11.11
N PRO A 1151 18.16 -50.30 10.46
CA PRO A 1151 17.69 -51.07 9.32
C PRO A 1151 16.48 -51.91 9.75
N TYR A 1152 15.36 -51.72 9.07
CA TYR A 1152 14.14 -52.49 9.27
C TYR A 1152 13.90 -53.38 8.05
N LEU A 1153 13.41 -54.59 8.29
CA LEU A 1153 12.99 -55.53 7.26
C LEU A 1153 11.47 -55.51 7.21
N GLU A 1154 10.89 -55.01 6.11
CA GLU A 1154 9.46 -55.06 5.91
C GLU A 1154 9.06 -56.48 5.46
N LEU A 1155 8.40 -57.21 6.35
CA LEU A 1155 7.95 -58.58 6.12
C LEU A 1155 6.43 -58.62 6.09
N ILE A 1156 5.89 -59.29 5.07
CA ILE A 1156 4.45 -59.38 4.82
C ILE A 1156 3.76 -60.32 5.84
N THR A 1157 4.54 -61.17 6.51
CA THR A 1157 4.06 -62.24 7.39
C THR A 1157 4.54 -62.03 8.83
N PRO A 1158 3.79 -62.51 9.83
CA PRO A 1158 4.21 -62.41 11.21
C PRO A 1158 5.50 -63.18 11.46
N VAL A 1159 6.47 -62.55 12.13
CA VAL A 1159 7.69 -63.23 12.57
C VAL A 1159 7.44 -63.82 13.95
N LEU A 1160 7.77 -65.10 14.10
CA LEU A 1160 7.62 -65.84 15.35
C LEU A 1160 8.95 -66.01 16.08
N ALA A 1161 10.06 -66.06 15.34
CA ALA A 1161 11.41 -66.20 15.90
C ALA A 1161 12.45 -65.51 15.02
N CYS A 1162 13.52 -65.00 15.64
CA CYS A 1162 14.68 -64.50 14.90
C CYS A 1162 15.97 -64.68 15.70
N ALA A 1163 17.07 -64.96 15.01
CA ALA A 1163 18.40 -65.06 15.63
C ALA A 1163 19.49 -64.51 14.69
N TYR A 1164 20.48 -63.86 15.26
CA TYR A 1164 21.71 -63.51 14.54
C TYR A 1164 22.69 -64.68 14.58
N SER A 1165 23.48 -64.82 13.51
CA SER A 1165 24.67 -65.66 13.56
C SER A 1165 25.67 -65.10 14.58
N PRO A 1166 26.43 -65.96 15.29
CA PRO A 1166 27.46 -65.50 16.23
C PRO A 1166 28.51 -64.56 15.63
N ASP A 1167 28.79 -64.66 14.34
CA ASP A 1167 29.68 -63.75 13.61
C ASP A 1167 29.02 -62.41 13.19
N GLY A 1168 27.72 -62.27 13.43
CA GLY A 1168 26.92 -61.08 13.15
C GLY A 1168 26.65 -60.80 11.67
N ARG A 1169 27.03 -61.70 10.75
CA ARG A 1169 26.88 -61.51 9.30
C ARG A 1169 25.52 -61.92 8.75
N MET A 1170 24.79 -62.76 9.48
CA MET A 1170 23.50 -63.30 9.04
C MET A 1170 22.42 -63.09 10.10
N LEU A 1171 21.19 -62.87 9.64
CA LEU A 1171 19.98 -62.87 10.47
C LEU A 1171 19.03 -63.94 9.93
N ALA A 1172 18.68 -64.93 10.74
CA ALA A 1172 17.61 -65.88 10.44
C ALA A 1172 16.29 -65.41 11.03
N VAL A 1173 15.21 -65.52 10.26
CA VAL A 1173 13.87 -65.06 10.59
C VAL A 1173 12.83 -66.13 10.26
N GLY A 1174 12.14 -66.67 11.27
CA GLY A 1174 11.05 -67.65 11.11
C GLY A 1174 9.68 -66.98 10.98
N GLN A 1175 8.92 -67.33 9.93
CA GLN A 1175 7.64 -66.70 9.58
C GLN A 1175 6.42 -67.62 9.83
N SER A 1176 5.27 -67.03 10.19
CA SER A 1176 3.98 -67.70 10.48
C SER A 1176 3.11 -67.91 9.22
N ARG A 1177 3.64 -68.56 8.17
CA ARG A 1177 2.87 -68.90 6.94
C ARG A 1177 2.68 -70.42 6.84
N GLU A 1178 1.69 -70.90 6.09
CA GLU A 1178 1.69 -72.30 5.61
C GLU A 1178 3.05 -72.56 4.92
N GLU A 1179 3.79 -73.58 5.38
CA GLU A 1179 5.21 -73.92 5.09
C GLU A 1179 6.31 -73.20 5.90
N GLY A 1180 5.95 -72.39 6.91
CA GLY A 1180 6.83 -71.78 7.93
C GLY A 1180 8.29 -71.52 7.54
N PRO A 1181 8.56 -70.65 6.55
CA PRO A 1181 9.91 -70.50 6.03
C PRO A 1181 10.82 -69.76 7.01
N ILE A 1182 12.08 -70.20 7.07
CA ILE A 1182 13.17 -69.47 7.71
C ILE A 1182 13.91 -68.72 6.62
N VAL A 1183 13.89 -67.39 6.70
CA VAL A 1183 14.58 -66.52 5.75
C VAL A 1183 15.86 -66.00 6.40
N ILE A 1184 16.98 -66.16 5.70
CA ILE A 1184 18.30 -65.72 6.14
C ILE A 1184 18.68 -64.46 5.37
N TYR A 1185 18.99 -63.39 6.08
CA TYR A 1185 19.38 -62.09 5.53
C TYR A 1185 20.86 -61.79 5.78
N ASP A 1186 21.50 -61.11 4.82
CA ASP A 1186 22.81 -60.51 5.00
C ASP A 1186 22.67 -59.22 5.81
N THR A 1187 23.45 -59.06 6.87
CA THR A 1187 23.32 -57.91 7.78
C THR A 1187 24.00 -56.65 7.26
N SER A 1188 24.78 -56.74 6.18
CA SER A 1188 25.46 -55.60 5.54
C SER A 1188 24.51 -54.84 4.60
N PHE A 1189 23.71 -55.57 3.81
CA PHE A 1189 22.81 -54.98 2.80
C PHE A 1189 21.33 -55.34 2.98
N TRP A 1190 20.99 -56.14 4.00
CA TRP A 1190 19.62 -56.58 4.28
C TRP A 1190 18.96 -57.32 3.12
N THR A 1191 19.78 -58.01 2.34
CA THR A 1191 19.34 -58.84 1.21
C THR A 1191 19.08 -60.27 1.68
N GLU A 1192 18.02 -60.87 1.15
CA GLU A 1192 17.73 -62.29 1.38
C GLU A 1192 18.84 -63.13 0.74
N ILE A 1193 19.59 -63.87 1.57
CA ILE A 1193 20.63 -64.78 1.10
C ILE A 1193 19.99 -66.14 0.79
N HIS A 1194 19.21 -66.68 1.73
CA HIS A 1194 18.67 -68.03 1.66
C HIS A 1194 17.25 -68.07 2.22
N ARG A 1195 16.42 -68.95 1.65
CA ARG A 1195 15.10 -69.30 2.16
C ARG A 1195 15.02 -70.79 2.38
N LEU A 1196 14.81 -71.19 3.62
CA LEU A 1196 14.60 -72.58 4.01
C LEU A 1196 13.10 -72.79 4.21
N ILE A 1197 12.54 -73.77 3.52
CA ILE A 1197 11.11 -74.07 3.56
C ILE A 1197 10.89 -75.17 4.61
N GLY A 1198 10.06 -74.89 5.61
CA GLY A 1198 9.69 -75.81 6.69
C GLY A 1198 8.35 -76.48 6.44
N THR A 1199 7.94 -77.38 7.34
CA THR A 1199 6.63 -78.05 7.28
C THR A 1199 5.62 -77.49 8.29
N ALA A 1200 6.07 -76.75 9.30
CA ALA A 1200 5.23 -76.11 10.32
C ALA A 1200 5.73 -74.69 10.66
N GLU A 1201 4.96 -73.96 11.46
CA GLU A 1201 5.34 -72.64 11.96
C GLU A 1201 6.57 -72.71 12.86
N VAL A 1202 7.52 -71.78 12.69
CA VAL A 1202 8.80 -71.80 13.41
C VAL A 1202 8.74 -70.89 14.62
N HIS A 1203 8.64 -71.46 15.82
CA HIS A 1203 8.54 -70.72 17.09
C HIS A 1203 9.88 -70.36 17.73
N ASP A 1204 10.98 -71.01 17.34
CA ASP A 1204 12.33 -70.69 17.81
C ASP A 1204 13.38 -70.94 16.72
N VAL A 1205 14.47 -70.18 16.71
CA VAL A 1205 15.58 -70.32 15.76
C VAL A 1205 16.90 -70.02 16.47
N ALA A 1206 17.92 -70.85 16.30
CA ALA A 1206 19.25 -70.63 16.85
C ALA A 1206 20.35 -71.03 15.85
N PHE A 1207 21.43 -70.26 15.81
CA PHE A 1207 22.63 -70.60 15.05
C PHE A 1207 23.60 -71.43 15.89
N SER A 1208 24.37 -72.31 15.24
CA SER A 1208 25.54 -72.94 15.85
C SER A 1208 26.63 -71.91 16.15
N PRO A 1209 27.52 -72.17 17.13
CA PRO A 1209 28.61 -71.27 17.49
C PRO A 1209 29.56 -70.89 16.33
N ASP A 1210 29.68 -71.75 15.33
CA ASP A 1210 30.49 -71.53 14.12
C ASP A 1210 29.74 -70.76 13.01
N SER A 1211 28.50 -70.35 13.25
CA SER A 1211 27.62 -69.64 12.30
C SER A 1211 27.25 -70.41 11.03
N GLN A 1212 27.55 -71.72 10.93
CA GLN A 1212 27.32 -72.51 9.72
C GLN A 1212 25.99 -73.27 9.68
N THR A 1213 25.41 -73.58 10.83
CA THR A 1213 24.18 -74.35 10.93
C THR A 1213 23.12 -73.62 11.73
N ILE A 1214 21.86 -73.88 11.39
CA ILE A 1214 20.69 -73.30 12.04
C ILE A 1214 19.81 -74.45 12.52
N VAL A 1215 19.31 -74.32 13.75
CA VAL A 1215 18.29 -75.20 14.33
C VAL A 1215 17.02 -74.37 14.48
N SER A 1216 15.89 -74.95 14.10
CA SER A 1216 14.56 -74.37 14.29
C SER A 1216 13.70 -75.26 15.16
N GLY A 1217 12.96 -74.64 16.08
CA GLY A 1217 11.89 -75.29 16.84
C GLY A 1217 10.55 -75.03 16.17
N GLU A 1218 9.85 -76.12 15.82
CA GLU A 1218 8.43 -76.12 15.43
C GLU A 1218 7.51 -76.15 16.65
#